data_AF-A0A8H6XFY2-F1
#
_entry.id   AF-A0A8H6XFY2-F1
#
_cell.length_a   1.000
_cell.length_b   1.000
_cell.length_c   1.000
_cell.angle_alpha   90.00
_cell.angle_beta   90.00
_cell.angle_gamma   90.00
#
_symmetry.space_group_name_H-M   'P 1'
#
loop_
_entity.id
_entity.type
_entity.pdbx_description
1 polymer ?
#
loop_
_entity_poly.entity_id
_entity_poly.type
_entity_poly.pdbx_seq_one_letter_code
_entity_poly.pdbx_strand_id
1 'polypeptide(L)'
;MATSTNPTAANNSANNPTSSRPRTPLSQRLETLVDGQPRMQAARKSAVDHITPSSTQPILRWLGNWSPYGRASPDPSPPSSCPPSPSLASLNEALTEPIAFPATAHLPQSFTPSRALSRPPPFLDNLTRSTLPTASLSSPSTSPEREPLPTASESPIARWWFQSENKENVDALLDQDDRADSVQQEQHLLRNKYRSPKNPVVFCHGLLGFDSVTIGPSIAPMEVTHWRGIKEVLEANGTEVLITRVPATSSPVDRAKVLEEKISATYPGRSVHLIGHSMGGLDCRYLTTHLTQRKFRVLSITTIATPHRGSSFADHFLATVGRTRMPSVLSLLDLLPNGGGDGKAFECLTIESMRKFNEETPDDPTVRYFSWGATYEPGLIDTWKWPHSVVLEHEGENDGLVSVASSKWGTYLGTLQGVSHLNLVGWINTAQYKWAEMMGREITFRPATFYLGIADMLAGEVEGQSPVDQQKANESAALGGLNSNFNLFLPPQATSGKVPLLVYLAGLTCTEDNGAQKGGFFGPASAKGIALLFPDTSPRGAGIDGEDADWDFGTGAGFYLNATHPKFSKHYNMLTHVTLELPQVLGAADLPIGFGGHGALTLYLASKINQYRSVSAFSPICNPVNCPWGQKAFNGYLQGGVTEAAAQYDATELIKKSTDPVHILIDYGTGDNFYQQKQLLPENFLKAARDAGHDESQVQVRSQEGYDHSYYFISTFAADHINFHAEFL
;
A
#
# COMPACT_ATOMS: atom_id res chain seq x y z
N MET A 1 21.18 31.80 -70.58
CA MET A 1 20.00 31.50 -71.41
C MET A 1 18.81 31.46 -70.46
N ALA A 2 18.20 32.61 -70.18
CA ALA A 2 16.90 33.08 -70.73
C ALA A 2 15.73 32.41 -69.95
N THR A 3 14.79 33.10 -69.28
CA THR A 3 14.15 34.39 -69.60
C THR A 3 13.57 35.14 -68.37
N SER A 4 13.60 36.47 -68.50
CA SER A 4 12.96 37.56 -67.74
C SER A 4 11.43 37.50 -67.65
N THR A 5 10.82 38.08 -66.60
CA THR A 5 9.81 39.17 -66.68
C THR A 5 9.45 39.77 -65.30
N ASN A 6 9.77 41.07 -65.14
CA ASN A 6 9.11 42.08 -64.28
C ASN A 6 7.88 42.65 -65.06
N PRO A 7 7.03 43.62 -64.60
CA PRO A 7 7.18 44.65 -63.53
C PRO A 7 5.87 44.90 -62.69
N THR A 8 5.77 45.73 -61.65
CA THR A 8 5.57 47.23 -61.53
C THR A 8 4.70 47.42 -60.26
N ALA A 9 4.59 48.51 -59.48
CA ALA A 9 5.37 49.70 -59.11
C ALA A 9 4.48 50.56 -58.17
N ALA A 10 5.12 51.36 -57.29
CA ALA A 10 4.64 52.63 -56.68
C ALA A 10 3.61 52.59 -55.51
N ASN A 11 3.63 53.44 -54.46
CA ASN A 11 4.48 54.58 -54.09
C ASN A 11 4.19 55.06 -52.62
N ASN A 12 5.24 55.57 -51.98
CA ASN A 12 5.35 56.82 -51.19
C ASN A 12 5.00 57.01 -49.69
N SER A 13 6.02 57.65 -49.06
CA SER A 13 6.05 58.66 -47.99
C SER A 13 6.07 58.16 -46.55
N ALA A 14 7.21 58.21 -45.84
CA ALA A 14 7.93 59.37 -45.28
C ALA A 14 7.32 59.86 -43.95
N ASN A 15 8.04 59.60 -42.84
CA ASN A 15 8.46 60.61 -41.87
C ASN A 15 9.13 59.95 -40.65
N ASN A 16 10.40 60.27 -40.46
CA ASN A 16 11.09 60.31 -39.17
C ASN A 16 11.58 61.77 -39.06
N PRO A 17 11.66 62.38 -37.86
CA PRO A 17 12.98 62.36 -37.21
C PRO A 17 12.99 62.55 -35.66
N THR A 18 14.02 61.96 -35.02
CA THR A 18 14.90 62.54 -33.96
C THR A 18 14.27 63.01 -32.62
N SER A 19 14.87 62.95 -31.42
CA SER A 19 16.28 63.05 -31.01
C SER A 19 16.48 62.65 -29.52
N SER A 20 17.72 62.23 -29.20
CA SER A 20 18.55 62.64 -28.04
C SER A 20 18.16 62.36 -26.56
N ARG A 21 18.86 61.35 -26.00
CA ARG A 21 19.61 61.28 -24.71
C ARG A 21 19.87 62.62 -23.95
N PRO A 22 20.13 62.64 -22.60
CA PRO A 22 21.23 61.88 -21.97
C PRO A 22 21.12 61.47 -20.47
N ARG A 23 22.24 60.90 -19.98
CA ARG A 23 22.53 60.26 -18.68
C ARG A 23 22.91 61.23 -17.53
N THR A 24 22.78 60.70 -16.29
CA THR A 24 23.65 60.84 -15.06
C THR A 24 23.65 62.14 -14.23
N PRO A 25 24.16 62.18 -12.97
CA PRO A 25 24.47 61.13 -11.95
C PRO A 25 24.13 61.49 -10.46
N LEU A 26 24.52 60.59 -9.52
CA LEU A 26 24.65 60.79 -8.06
C LEU A 26 25.35 62.10 -7.64
N SER A 27 24.76 62.84 -6.70
CA SER A 27 25.40 63.40 -5.47
C SER A 27 24.57 64.53 -4.86
N GLN A 28 24.67 64.66 -3.52
CA GLN A 28 23.99 65.58 -2.58
C GLN A 28 22.66 65.07 -2.00
N ARG A 29 22.42 65.08 -0.68
CA ARG A 29 23.16 65.42 0.56
C ARG A 29 22.22 64.91 1.68
N LEU A 30 22.64 63.96 2.52
CA LEU A 30 23.13 64.17 3.90
C LEU A 30 22.17 64.93 4.85
N GLU A 31 21.90 64.26 5.98
CA GLU A 31 21.60 64.77 7.34
C GLU A 31 20.14 64.97 7.77
N THR A 32 19.61 63.93 8.44
CA THR A 32 19.21 63.95 9.87
C THR A 32 19.40 62.50 10.37
N LEU A 33 20.47 62.15 11.11
CA LEU A 33 20.68 62.31 12.57
C LEU A 33 19.38 62.12 13.39
N VAL A 34 19.32 61.37 14.49
CA VAL A 34 20.10 60.31 15.13
C VAL A 34 19.23 59.90 16.34
N ASP A 35 19.44 58.69 16.84
CA ASP A 35 19.05 58.18 18.17
C ASP A 35 17.59 57.84 18.51
N GLY A 36 17.44 56.65 19.13
CA GLY A 36 16.49 56.49 20.23
C GLY A 36 15.62 55.24 20.27
N GLN A 37 16.19 54.04 20.23
CA GLN A 37 15.66 52.89 21.01
C GLN A 37 16.29 52.96 22.42
N PRO A 38 15.75 52.37 23.53
CA PRO A 38 14.90 51.17 23.56
C PRO A 38 13.88 51.04 24.74
N ARG A 39 13.21 49.86 24.77
CA ARG A 39 12.75 49.03 25.93
C ARG A 39 11.27 49.05 26.42
N MET A 40 10.63 47.89 26.16
CA MET A 40 9.98 46.94 27.10
C MET A 40 8.89 47.41 28.09
N GLN A 41 7.65 46.91 27.95
CA GLN A 41 7.11 45.79 28.76
C GLN A 41 5.60 45.51 28.50
N ALA A 42 5.33 44.21 28.31
CA ALA A 42 4.25 43.40 28.90
C ALA A 42 2.76 43.52 28.48
N ALA A 43 2.24 42.31 28.20
CA ALA A 43 0.96 41.73 28.66
C ALA A 43 -0.22 41.62 27.65
N ARG A 44 -0.28 40.42 27.04
CA ARG A 44 -1.44 39.48 27.01
C ARG A 44 -2.86 40.08 27.12
N LYS A 45 -3.68 39.80 26.10
CA LYS A 45 -4.87 38.94 26.24
C LYS A 45 -5.35 38.43 24.88
N SER A 46 -5.51 37.11 24.83
CA SER A 46 -5.84 36.27 23.69
C SER A 46 -7.33 36.28 23.35
N ALA A 47 -7.59 36.13 22.06
CA ALA A 47 -8.85 35.77 21.44
C ALA A 47 -9.22 34.29 21.69
N VAL A 48 -10.52 33.99 21.62
CA VAL A 48 -11.06 32.70 21.17
C VAL A 48 -12.35 33.03 20.40
N ASP A 49 -12.38 32.71 19.10
CA ASP A 49 -13.45 31.90 18.51
C ASP A 49 -13.15 31.54 17.03
N HIS A 50 -13.19 30.23 16.80
CA HIS A 50 -13.53 29.46 15.60
C HIS A 50 -12.95 29.81 14.22
N ILE A 51 -12.10 28.90 13.70
CA ILE A 51 -12.17 28.29 12.35
C ILE A 51 -11.32 26.99 12.38
N THR A 52 -11.91 25.88 11.94
CA THR A 52 -11.26 24.58 11.67
C THR A 52 -10.41 24.60 10.39
N PRO A 53 -9.30 23.86 10.32
CA PRO A 53 -8.81 23.35 9.04
C PRO A 53 -8.61 21.82 9.04
N SER A 54 -9.23 21.15 8.08
CA SER A 54 -8.74 19.88 7.54
C SER A 54 -7.70 20.19 6.47
N SER A 55 -6.44 19.84 6.72
CA SER A 55 -5.37 19.85 5.73
C SER A 55 -4.30 18.89 6.21
N THR A 56 -4.24 17.72 5.58
CA THR A 56 -3.17 16.73 5.76
C THR A 56 -1.88 17.29 5.17
N GLN A 57 -0.96 17.73 6.03
CA GLN A 57 0.42 18.05 5.64
C GLN A 57 1.28 16.77 5.56
N PRO A 58 2.25 16.69 4.64
CA PRO A 58 3.26 15.63 4.65
C PRO A 58 4.22 15.80 5.84
N ILE A 59 4.55 14.68 6.49
CA ILE A 59 5.47 14.63 7.62
C ILE A 59 6.91 14.74 7.10
N LEU A 60 7.51 15.93 7.18
CA LEU A 60 8.96 16.13 7.10
C LEU A 60 9.61 15.54 8.36
N ARG A 61 10.45 14.52 8.19
CA ARG A 61 11.30 14.01 9.28
C ARG A 61 12.44 15.01 9.54
N TRP A 62 12.36 15.70 10.67
CA TRP A 62 13.40 16.59 11.17
C TRP A 62 14.52 15.76 11.82
N LEU A 63 15.71 15.71 11.21
CA LEU A 63 16.92 15.17 11.85
C LEU A 63 17.54 16.28 12.70
N GLY A 64 17.55 16.08 14.01
CA GLY A 64 17.88 17.13 14.99
C GLY A 64 19.34 17.58 15.07
N ASN A 65 19.51 18.68 15.79
CA ASN A 65 20.74 19.46 15.99
C ASN A 65 22.00 18.62 16.30
N TRP A 66 23.04 18.87 15.51
CA TRP A 66 24.41 18.44 15.73
C TRP A 66 25.14 19.48 16.60
N SER A 67 25.79 19.05 17.69
CA SER A 67 26.69 19.90 18.49
C SER A 67 28.10 19.30 18.46
N PRO A 68 29.16 20.06 18.14
CA PRO A 68 30.48 19.51 17.87
C PRO A 68 31.40 19.64 19.09
N TYR A 69 31.71 18.54 19.81
CA TYR A 69 32.98 18.36 20.54
C TYR A 69 33.19 16.89 20.95
N GLY A 70 34.00 16.16 20.16
CA GLY A 70 35.23 15.51 20.61
C GLY A 70 35.25 14.29 21.55
N ARG A 71 35.36 13.10 20.91
CA ARG A 71 36.30 11.96 21.12
C ARG A 71 36.21 10.97 22.31
N ALA A 72 36.26 9.70 21.86
CA ALA A 72 37.00 8.52 22.36
C ALA A 72 36.27 7.52 23.28
N SER A 73 35.94 6.36 22.71
CA SER A 73 35.83 5.04 23.36
C SER A 73 37.23 4.58 23.88
N PRO A 74 37.37 3.62 24.83
CA PRO A 74 36.46 2.48 25.11
C PRO A 74 36.15 2.18 26.60
N ASP A 75 35.09 1.39 26.80
CA ASP A 75 34.61 0.80 28.08
C ASP A 75 35.66 -0.14 28.73
N PRO A 76 35.68 -0.39 30.07
CA PRO A 76 34.61 -1.13 30.76
C PRO A 76 34.28 -0.73 32.24
N SER A 77 32.99 -0.52 32.55
CA SER A 77 32.17 -0.93 33.74
C SER A 77 32.66 -0.71 35.23
N PRO A 78 31.77 -0.72 36.28
CA PRO A 78 31.43 0.43 37.16
C PRO A 78 31.84 0.25 38.66
N PRO A 79 31.66 1.26 39.58
CA PRO A 79 30.41 1.42 40.38
C PRO A 79 30.06 2.83 40.93
N SER A 80 28.76 3.03 41.23
CA SER A 80 28.12 3.75 42.38
C SER A 80 28.39 5.23 42.74
N SER A 81 27.34 6.10 42.71
CA SER A 81 26.78 6.86 43.88
C SER A 81 25.71 7.96 43.55
N CYS A 82 24.43 7.67 43.89
CA CYS A 82 23.24 8.47 44.40
C CYS A 82 22.91 9.93 43.95
N PRO A 83 21.63 10.44 44.03
CA PRO A 83 20.54 10.15 45.01
C PRO A 83 19.09 9.92 44.43
N PRO A 84 18.05 9.61 45.27
CA PRO A 84 16.89 8.80 44.88
C PRO A 84 15.58 9.57 44.56
N SER A 85 14.69 8.84 43.86
CA SER A 85 13.29 9.16 43.54
C SER A 85 12.34 9.03 44.76
N PRO A 86 11.19 9.72 44.78
CA PRO A 86 10.27 9.76 45.94
C PRO A 86 9.59 8.41 46.22
N SER A 87 9.28 8.16 47.49
CA SER A 87 8.82 6.87 48.01
C SER A 87 7.30 6.64 47.87
N LEU A 88 6.94 5.35 47.77
CA LEU A 88 5.59 4.75 47.70
C LEU A 88 4.61 5.14 48.82
N ALA A 89 5.00 6.01 49.76
CA ALA A 89 4.13 6.49 50.83
C ALA A 89 3.22 7.66 50.41
N SER A 90 3.58 8.43 49.37
CA SER A 90 2.77 9.57 48.90
C SER A 90 1.69 9.22 47.87
N LEU A 91 1.56 7.94 47.48
CA LEU A 91 0.54 7.43 46.56
C LEU A 91 -0.62 6.70 47.27
N ASN A 92 -0.47 6.39 48.57
CA ASN A 92 -1.48 5.66 49.34
C ASN A 92 -2.48 6.56 50.11
N GLU A 93 -2.35 7.89 50.05
CA GLU A 93 -3.20 8.82 50.80
C GLU A 93 -4.33 9.45 49.94
N ALA A 94 -4.39 9.15 48.64
CA ALA A 94 -5.49 9.58 47.74
C ALA A 94 -6.52 8.47 47.43
N LEU A 95 -6.32 7.27 47.97
CA LEU A 95 -7.16 6.09 47.72
C LEU A 95 -8.20 5.81 48.83
N THR A 96 -8.37 6.73 49.79
CA THR A 96 -9.16 6.48 51.01
C THR A 96 -10.31 7.47 51.29
N GLU A 97 -10.73 8.31 50.34
CA GLU A 97 -11.95 9.12 50.51
C GLU A 97 -13.15 8.58 49.67
N PRO A 98 -14.31 8.30 50.30
CA PRO A 98 -15.51 7.83 49.60
C PRO A 98 -16.41 9.00 49.15
N ILE A 99 -16.95 8.93 47.93
CA ILE A 99 -17.95 9.89 47.43
C ILE A 99 -19.25 9.15 47.05
N ALA A 100 -20.36 9.69 47.55
CA ALA A 100 -21.71 9.11 47.59
C ALA A 100 -22.56 9.36 46.33
N PHE A 101 -23.53 8.47 46.07
CA PHE A 101 -24.52 8.55 44.99
C PHE A 101 -25.90 9.03 45.49
N PRO A 102 -26.67 9.82 44.70
CA PRO A 102 -28.09 10.04 44.95
C PRO A 102 -29.01 9.08 44.15
N ALA A 103 -30.29 9.10 44.52
CA ALA A 103 -31.23 7.98 44.55
C ALA A 103 -32.07 7.66 43.29
N THR A 104 -32.62 6.46 43.35
CA THR A 104 -33.56 5.70 42.51
C THR A 104 -34.86 6.43 42.11
N ALA A 105 -35.41 6.07 40.94
CA ALA A 105 -36.83 6.27 40.60
C ALA A 105 -37.41 5.00 39.93
N HIS A 106 -38.60 4.56 40.39
CA HIS A 106 -39.31 3.36 39.93
C HIS A 106 -40.55 3.71 39.05
N LEU A 107 -40.91 2.69 38.25
CA LEU A 107 -42.01 2.42 37.29
C LEU A 107 -43.42 3.05 37.50
N PRO A 108 -44.29 2.93 36.47
CA PRO A 108 -45.47 2.08 36.66
C PRO A 108 -45.80 1.10 35.51
N GLN A 109 -46.61 0.09 35.89
CA GLN A 109 -47.08 -1.09 35.15
C GLN A 109 -48.46 -0.89 34.47
N SER A 110 -48.79 -1.84 33.57
CA SER A 110 -50.13 -2.37 33.16
C SER A 110 -50.28 -2.36 31.63
N PHE A 111 -50.67 -3.42 30.90
CA PHE A 111 -51.72 -4.42 31.12
C PHE A 111 -51.38 -5.81 30.49
N THR A 112 -51.96 -6.85 31.08
CA THR A 112 -51.93 -8.28 30.71
C THR A 112 -53.08 -8.68 29.74
N PRO A 113 -53.10 -9.92 29.20
CA PRO A 113 -53.50 -10.26 27.83
C PRO A 113 -54.90 -10.92 27.71
N SER A 114 -55.31 -11.23 26.48
CA SER A 114 -56.36 -12.22 26.16
C SER A 114 -55.97 -12.94 24.86
N ARG A 115 -55.43 -14.16 24.94
CA ARG A 115 -56.09 -15.48 25.05
C ARG A 115 -56.78 -15.92 23.74
N ALA A 116 -56.01 -16.74 23.01
CA ALA A 116 -56.32 -18.04 22.41
C ALA A 116 -57.63 -18.26 21.64
N LEU A 117 -57.53 -18.96 20.50
CA LEU A 117 -58.39 -20.07 20.01
C LEU A 117 -57.68 -20.61 18.73
N SER A 118 -57.00 -21.74 18.78
CA SER A 118 -57.49 -23.13 18.70
C SER A 118 -57.75 -23.65 17.28
N ARG A 119 -56.81 -24.52 16.87
CA ARG A 119 -56.93 -25.80 16.14
C ARG A 119 -57.06 -25.83 14.60
N PRO A 120 -56.28 -26.74 13.94
CA PRO A 120 -56.24 -27.00 12.49
C PRO A 120 -57.19 -28.16 12.12
N PRO A 121 -57.25 -28.59 10.85
CA PRO A 121 -56.70 -29.93 10.50
C PRO A 121 -56.27 -30.04 9.01
N PRO A 122 -56.11 -31.25 8.42
CA PRO A 122 -54.91 -32.10 8.47
C PRO A 122 -54.43 -32.45 7.03
N PHE A 123 -53.40 -33.28 6.86
CA PHE A 123 -53.43 -34.50 6.00
C PHE A 123 -52.02 -35.11 5.81
N LEU A 124 -51.95 -36.40 6.19
CA LEU A 124 -51.13 -37.52 5.68
C LEU A 124 -49.65 -37.68 6.07
N ASP A 125 -49.49 -38.52 7.09
CA ASP A 125 -48.59 -39.67 7.09
C ASP A 125 -48.82 -40.58 5.86
N ASN A 126 -47.72 -40.99 5.23
CA ASN A 126 -47.43 -42.36 4.80
C ASN A 126 -46.15 -42.36 3.97
N LEU A 127 -45.07 -42.97 4.49
CA LEU A 127 -44.46 -44.15 3.89
C LEU A 127 -43.16 -44.51 4.61
N THR A 128 -43.22 -45.69 5.20
CA THR A 128 -42.17 -46.44 5.89
C THR A 128 -41.28 -47.25 4.94
N ARG A 129 -40.08 -47.60 5.45
CA ARG A 129 -39.23 -48.77 5.11
C ARG A 129 -38.57 -48.75 3.72
N SER A 130 -37.34 -49.21 3.51
CA SER A 130 -36.34 -49.92 4.32
C SER A 130 -35.11 -50.19 3.44
N THR A 131 -33.98 -50.48 4.09
CA THR A 131 -32.89 -51.44 3.76
C THR A 131 -31.49 -50.85 3.56
N LEU A 132 -30.64 -51.06 4.57
CA LEU A 132 -29.18 -51.24 4.47
C LEU A 132 -28.88 -52.70 4.11
N PRO A 133 -27.75 -52.99 3.43
CA PRO A 133 -26.62 -53.63 4.13
C PRO A 133 -25.24 -53.11 3.64
N THR A 134 -24.29 -52.76 4.51
CA THR A 134 -23.28 -53.61 5.19
C THR A 134 -21.88 -53.48 4.56
N ALA A 135 -21.01 -52.81 5.31
CA ALA A 135 -19.57 -52.97 5.54
C ALA A 135 -18.65 -53.60 4.47
N SER A 136 -17.47 -52.99 4.27
CA SER A 136 -16.20 -53.59 4.75
C SER A 136 -15.02 -52.61 4.65
N LEU A 137 -14.22 -52.62 5.70
CA LEU A 137 -12.93 -51.95 5.89
C LEU A 137 -11.79 -52.78 5.31
N SER A 138 -10.84 -52.12 4.65
CA SER A 138 -9.42 -52.53 4.64
C SER A 138 -8.50 -51.34 4.35
N SER A 139 -7.42 -51.25 5.11
CA SER A 139 -6.37 -50.20 5.10
C SER A 139 -5.00 -50.86 4.72
N PRO A 140 -3.84 -50.17 4.80
CA PRO A 140 -3.15 -49.56 3.65
C PRO A 140 -1.69 -50.06 3.44
N SER A 141 -1.13 -49.86 2.24
CA SER A 141 0.33 -49.81 1.94
C SER A 141 0.47 -49.46 0.44
N THR A 142 1.24 -48.50 -0.05
CA THR A 142 2.69 -48.26 0.07
C THR A 142 3.04 -46.86 -0.49
N SER A 143 4.13 -46.28 0.03
CA SER A 143 4.69 -44.94 -0.21
C SER A 143 5.34 -44.75 -1.61
N PRO A 144 5.77 -43.51 -1.98
CA PRO A 144 5.57 -42.93 -3.32
C PRO A 144 6.80 -42.93 -4.23
N GLU A 145 6.57 -42.86 -5.55
CA GLU A 145 7.57 -42.51 -6.57
C GLU A 145 7.41 -41.03 -6.97
N ARG A 146 8.55 -40.32 -7.01
CA ARG A 146 8.69 -38.89 -7.35
C ARG A 146 8.63 -38.68 -8.87
N GLU A 147 7.74 -37.80 -9.34
CA GLU A 147 7.88 -37.15 -10.64
C GLU A 147 8.63 -35.80 -10.55
N PRO A 148 9.26 -35.31 -11.64
CA PRO A 148 10.07 -34.09 -11.64
C PRO A 148 9.23 -32.81 -11.65
N LEU A 149 9.72 -31.78 -10.94
CA LEU A 149 9.14 -30.44 -10.86
C LEU A 149 9.12 -29.72 -12.23
N PRO A 150 7.98 -29.10 -12.64
CA PRO A 150 7.98 -28.14 -13.73
C PRO A 150 8.44 -26.75 -13.26
N THR A 151 9.10 -26.07 -14.20
CA THR A 151 9.63 -24.70 -14.15
C THR A 151 8.57 -23.67 -13.76
N ALA A 152 9.03 -22.54 -13.19
CA ALA A 152 8.23 -21.41 -12.73
C ALA A 152 7.17 -21.01 -13.75
N SER A 153 5.95 -21.46 -13.49
CA SER A 153 4.77 -21.20 -14.32
C SER A 153 3.68 -20.67 -13.39
N GLU A 154 2.94 -19.70 -13.89
CA GLU A 154 1.80 -19.01 -13.26
C GLU A 154 1.07 -19.81 -12.19
N SER A 155 0.65 -19.12 -11.11
CA SER A 155 -0.07 -19.78 -10.02
C SER A 155 -1.28 -20.54 -10.56
N PRO A 156 -1.66 -21.70 -9.98
CA PRO A 156 -2.84 -22.46 -10.38
C PRO A 156 -4.13 -21.60 -10.42
N ILE A 157 -4.17 -20.53 -9.63
CA ILE A 157 -5.28 -19.57 -9.52
C ILE A 157 -5.34 -18.67 -10.76
N ALA A 158 -4.18 -18.19 -11.26
CA ALA A 158 -4.11 -17.40 -12.48
C ALA A 158 -4.69 -18.21 -13.67
N ARG A 159 -4.30 -19.48 -13.82
CA ARG A 159 -4.85 -20.38 -14.85
C ARG A 159 -6.35 -20.65 -14.74
N TRP A 160 -6.91 -20.68 -13.52
CA TRP A 160 -8.35 -20.83 -13.30
C TRP A 160 -9.13 -19.56 -13.69
N TRP A 161 -8.58 -18.38 -13.40
CA TRP A 161 -9.19 -17.08 -13.71
C TRP A 161 -9.19 -16.72 -15.20
N PHE A 162 -8.20 -17.19 -15.97
CA PHE A 162 -8.14 -16.92 -17.42
C PHE A 162 -9.19 -17.64 -18.26
N GLN A 163 -10.04 -18.49 -17.66
CA GLN A 163 -11.23 -19.00 -18.34
C GLN A 163 -12.30 -17.90 -18.33
N SER A 164 -12.74 -17.42 -19.49
CA SER A 164 -13.64 -16.27 -19.64
C SER A 164 -14.93 -16.36 -18.80
N GLU A 165 -15.46 -17.56 -18.62
CA GLU A 165 -16.65 -17.81 -17.79
C GLU A 165 -16.40 -17.58 -16.29
N ASN A 166 -15.15 -17.69 -15.81
CA ASN A 166 -14.81 -17.48 -14.40
C ASN A 166 -14.64 -16.00 -14.06
N LYS A 167 -14.11 -15.17 -14.99
CA LYS A 167 -14.02 -13.72 -14.78
C LYS A 167 -15.39 -13.05 -14.67
N GLU A 168 -16.34 -13.38 -15.55
CA GLU A 168 -17.70 -12.82 -15.49
C GLU A 168 -18.41 -13.16 -14.16
N ASN A 169 -18.13 -14.34 -13.60
CA ASN A 169 -18.68 -14.75 -12.30
C ASN A 169 -18.03 -13.99 -11.13
N VAL A 170 -16.75 -13.63 -11.22
CA VAL A 170 -16.06 -12.82 -10.20
C VAL A 170 -16.45 -11.35 -10.27
N ASP A 171 -16.58 -10.78 -11.48
CA ASP A 171 -17.02 -9.40 -11.68
C ASP A 171 -18.39 -9.15 -11.02
N ALA A 172 -19.29 -10.14 -11.04
CA ALA A 172 -20.58 -10.06 -10.37
C ALA A 172 -20.48 -9.91 -8.83
N LEU A 173 -19.34 -10.29 -8.23
CA LEU A 173 -19.06 -10.22 -6.80
C LEU A 173 -18.27 -8.97 -6.38
N LEU A 174 -17.79 -8.18 -7.35
CA LEU A 174 -17.01 -6.95 -7.16
C LEU A 174 -17.87 -5.71 -7.47
N ASP A 175 -17.61 -4.59 -6.82
CA ASP A 175 -18.15 -3.29 -7.21
C ASP A 175 -17.57 -2.83 -8.56
N GLN A 176 -18.27 -1.93 -9.27
CA GLN A 176 -17.80 -1.43 -10.58
C GLN A 176 -16.39 -0.84 -10.50
N ASP A 177 -16.09 -0.11 -9.42
CA ASP A 177 -14.79 0.52 -9.17
C ASP A 177 -13.66 -0.47 -8.80
N ASP A 178 -13.99 -1.76 -8.66
CA ASP A 178 -13.05 -2.85 -8.36
C ASP A 178 -12.82 -3.80 -9.54
N ARG A 179 -13.44 -3.52 -10.70
CA ARG A 179 -13.35 -4.36 -11.90
C ARG A 179 -12.37 -3.77 -12.91
N ALA A 180 -11.74 -4.64 -13.70
CA ALA A 180 -11.00 -4.20 -14.88
C ALA A 180 -11.23 -5.13 -16.08
N ASP A 181 -10.89 -4.66 -17.28
CA ASP A 181 -11.09 -5.41 -18.53
C ASP A 181 -10.26 -6.71 -18.59
N SER A 182 -9.15 -6.78 -17.84
CA SER A 182 -8.28 -7.95 -17.75
C SER A 182 -7.95 -8.33 -16.31
N VAL A 183 -7.68 -9.61 -16.09
CA VAL A 183 -7.32 -10.17 -14.77
C VAL A 183 -6.06 -9.51 -14.20
N GLN A 184 -5.05 -9.22 -15.03
CA GLN A 184 -3.82 -8.58 -14.58
C GLN A 184 -4.05 -7.12 -14.17
N GLN A 185 -4.88 -6.39 -14.91
CA GLN A 185 -5.25 -5.02 -14.54
C GLN A 185 -6.09 -5.00 -13.27
N GLU A 186 -7.01 -5.95 -13.11
CA GLU A 186 -7.84 -6.08 -11.91
C GLU A 186 -7.00 -6.45 -10.70
N GLN A 187 -6.10 -7.42 -10.83
CA GLN A 187 -5.14 -7.74 -9.79
C GLN A 187 -4.29 -6.53 -9.40
N HIS A 188 -3.83 -5.75 -10.37
CA HIS A 188 -3.10 -4.52 -10.12
C HIS A 188 -3.98 -3.47 -9.43
N LEU A 189 -5.21 -3.27 -9.89
CA LEU A 189 -6.21 -2.36 -9.30
C LEU A 189 -6.49 -2.71 -7.84
N LEU A 190 -6.75 -3.98 -7.53
CA LEU A 190 -7.08 -4.44 -6.19
C LEU A 190 -5.90 -4.23 -5.23
N ARG A 191 -4.69 -4.63 -5.64
CA ARG A 191 -3.45 -4.36 -4.88
C ARG A 191 -3.18 -2.89 -4.67
N ASN A 192 -3.65 -2.06 -5.60
CA ASN A 192 -3.53 -0.62 -5.54
C ASN A 192 -4.58 0.05 -4.65
N LYS A 193 -5.68 -0.62 -4.31
CA LYS A 193 -6.81 -0.06 -3.59
C LYS A 193 -6.93 -0.59 -2.16
N TYR A 194 -6.59 -1.85 -1.93
CA TYR A 194 -6.76 -2.53 -0.64
C TYR A 194 -5.42 -3.03 -0.08
N ARG A 195 -5.13 -2.77 1.19
CA ARG A 195 -4.00 -3.40 1.90
C ARG A 195 -4.27 -4.89 2.03
N SER A 196 -3.22 -5.70 1.94
CA SER A 196 -3.27 -7.14 2.24
C SER A 196 -2.64 -7.42 3.61
N PRO A 197 -3.31 -8.19 4.49
CA PRO A 197 -2.72 -8.65 5.74
C PRO A 197 -1.44 -9.47 5.50
N LYS A 198 -0.43 -9.26 6.34
CA LYS A 198 0.81 -10.07 6.37
C LYS A 198 0.56 -11.46 6.93
N ASN A 199 -0.43 -11.59 7.80
CA ASN A 199 -0.81 -12.85 8.43
C ASN A 199 -2.00 -13.51 7.69
N PRO A 200 -2.04 -14.85 7.61
CA PRO A 200 -3.10 -15.54 6.88
C PRO A 200 -4.49 -15.27 7.45
N VAL A 201 -5.48 -15.22 6.55
CA VAL A 201 -6.90 -15.12 6.87
C VAL A 201 -7.53 -16.50 6.76
N VAL A 202 -8.14 -16.96 7.86
CA VAL A 202 -8.80 -18.26 7.94
C VAL A 202 -10.32 -18.07 7.95
N PHE A 203 -10.99 -18.59 6.93
CA PHE A 203 -12.45 -18.61 6.86
C PHE A 203 -13.02 -19.82 7.59
N CYS A 204 -13.97 -19.56 8.47
CA CYS A 204 -14.69 -20.52 9.29
C CYS A 204 -16.18 -20.45 8.93
N HIS A 205 -16.69 -21.49 8.27
CA HIS A 205 -18.07 -21.51 7.77
C HIS A 205 -19.11 -21.78 8.87
N GLY A 206 -20.39 -21.48 8.58
CA GLY A 206 -21.53 -21.73 9.46
C GLY A 206 -22.04 -23.18 9.51
N LEU A 207 -23.29 -23.32 9.93
CA LEU A 207 -24.06 -24.59 9.95
C LEU A 207 -24.17 -25.16 8.52
N LEU A 208 -24.08 -26.48 8.37
CA LEU A 208 -24.14 -27.27 7.11
C LEU A 208 -22.85 -27.46 6.30
N GLY A 209 -21.78 -26.67 6.44
CA GLY A 209 -20.40 -27.04 6.06
C GLY A 209 -20.13 -27.80 4.74
N PHE A 210 -20.89 -27.55 3.66
CA PHE A 210 -20.67 -28.22 2.37
C PHE A 210 -19.78 -27.37 1.46
N ASP A 211 -18.60 -27.87 1.09
CA ASP A 211 -17.73 -27.19 0.12
C ASP A 211 -18.17 -27.44 -1.34
N SER A 212 -19.18 -28.27 -1.58
CA SER A 212 -19.89 -28.38 -2.85
C SER A 212 -21.28 -28.97 -2.62
N VAL A 213 -22.32 -28.38 -3.23
CA VAL A 213 -23.62 -29.06 -3.42
C VAL A 213 -23.70 -29.49 -4.87
N THR A 214 -23.86 -30.80 -5.09
CA THR A 214 -24.14 -31.40 -6.39
C THR A 214 -25.63 -31.27 -6.70
N ILE A 215 -26.00 -30.40 -7.64
CA ILE A 215 -27.39 -30.25 -8.10
C ILE A 215 -27.47 -30.72 -9.56
N GLY A 216 -28.19 -31.81 -9.84
CA GLY A 216 -28.41 -32.32 -11.20
C GLY A 216 -28.58 -33.84 -11.27
N PRO A 217 -29.11 -34.39 -12.37
CA PRO A 217 -29.19 -35.84 -12.57
C PRO A 217 -27.78 -36.46 -12.59
N SER A 218 -27.64 -37.74 -12.21
CA SER A 218 -26.36 -38.46 -12.04
C SER A 218 -25.42 -38.48 -13.25
N ILE A 219 -25.90 -37.96 -14.39
CA ILE A 219 -25.22 -37.85 -15.68
C ILE A 219 -24.61 -36.45 -15.94
N ALA A 220 -24.92 -35.43 -15.12
CA ALA A 220 -24.35 -34.08 -15.21
C ALA A 220 -24.51 -33.31 -13.86
N PRO A 221 -23.65 -33.58 -12.87
CA PRO A 221 -23.67 -32.87 -11.58
C PRO A 221 -23.10 -31.44 -11.66
N MET A 222 -23.82 -30.41 -11.18
CA MET A 222 -23.26 -29.06 -10.93
C MET A 222 -22.75 -28.94 -9.49
N GLU A 223 -21.50 -28.54 -9.28
CA GLU A 223 -20.91 -28.27 -7.95
C GLU A 223 -20.96 -26.78 -7.56
N VAL A 224 -21.58 -26.45 -6.42
CA VAL A 224 -21.63 -25.08 -5.85
C VAL A 224 -20.74 -24.95 -4.61
N THR A 225 -19.58 -24.30 -4.73
CA THR A 225 -18.55 -24.14 -3.68
C THR A 225 -18.83 -22.95 -2.75
N HIS A 226 -18.62 -23.10 -1.43
CA HIS A 226 -18.69 -21.99 -0.47
C HIS A 226 -17.52 -21.01 -0.69
N TRP A 227 -17.75 -19.69 -0.57
CA TRP A 227 -16.71 -18.64 -0.73
C TRP A 227 -16.04 -18.56 -2.12
N ARG A 228 -16.60 -19.22 -3.14
CA ARG A 228 -16.08 -19.22 -4.51
C ARG A 228 -16.05 -17.79 -5.07
N GLY A 229 -14.89 -17.37 -5.57
CA GLY A 229 -14.62 -16.02 -6.06
C GLY A 229 -14.02 -15.09 -4.98
N ILE A 230 -14.41 -15.24 -3.71
CA ILE A 230 -13.91 -14.39 -2.61
C ILE A 230 -12.47 -14.74 -2.25
N LYS A 231 -12.16 -16.05 -2.13
CA LYS A 231 -10.80 -16.53 -1.84
C LYS A 231 -9.85 -16.03 -2.92
N GLU A 232 -10.23 -16.17 -4.17
CA GLU A 232 -9.36 -15.87 -5.27
C GLU A 232 -9.14 -14.37 -5.45
N VAL A 233 -10.15 -13.54 -5.20
CA VAL A 233 -10.02 -12.07 -5.16
C VAL A 233 -9.04 -11.65 -4.05
N LEU A 234 -9.16 -12.24 -2.86
CA LEU A 234 -8.25 -11.96 -1.75
C LEU A 234 -6.81 -12.41 -2.04
N GLU A 235 -6.63 -13.58 -2.65
CA GLU A 235 -5.33 -14.09 -3.08
C GLU A 235 -4.73 -13.25 -4.22
N ALA A 236 -5.56 -12.73 -5.14
CA ALA A 236 -5.14 -11.78 -6.17
C ALA A 236 -4.59 -10.50 -5.53
N ASN A 237 -5.26 -10.00 -4.50
CA ASN A 237 -4.79 -8.88 -3.66
C ASN A 237 -3.52 -9.20 -2.84
N GLY A 238 -3.08 -10.46 -2.82
CA GLY A 238 -1.87 -10.91 -2.10
C GLY A 238 -2.14 -11.38 -0.67
N THR A 239 -3.40 -11.55 -0.27
CA THR A 239 -3.77 -12.13 1.03
C THR A 239 -3.63 -13.64 1.00
N GLU A 240 -2.96 -14.22 1.99
CA GLU A 240 -2.91 -15.67 2.16
C GLU A 240 -4.22 -16.17 2.81
N VAL A 241 -4.96 -17.06 2.15
CA VAL A 241 -6.30 -17.48 2.58
C VAL A 241 -6.40 -18.99 2.79
N LEU A 242 -6.94 -19.40 3.95
CA LEU A 242 -7.31 -20.78 4.25
C LEU A 242 -8.81 -20.89 4.48
N ILE A 243 -9.49 -21.71 3.68
CA ILE A 243 -10.88 -22.11 3.95
C ILE A 243 -10.85 -23.44 4.69
N THR A 244 -11.42 -23.46 5.90
CA THR A 244 -11.45 -24.66 6.75
C THR A 244 -12.77 -25.38 6.62
N ARG A 245 -12.75 -26.72 6.72
CA ARG A 245 -13.96 -27.55 6.78
C ARG A 245 -14.16 -28.09 8.19
N VAL A 246 -15.34 -27.92 8.77
CA VAL A 246 -15.72 -28.48 10.08
C VAL A 246 -17.03 -29.26 9.96
N PRO A 247 -17.32 -30.21 10.87
CA PRO A 247 -18.54 -31.01 10.82
C PRO A 247 -19.83 -30.17 10.76
N ALA A 248 -20.75 -30.57 9.88
CA ALA A 248 -21.90 -29.77 9.45
C ALA A 248 -22.92 -29.47 10.55
N THR A 249 -23.13 -30.39 11.51
CA THR A 249 -24.21 -30.30 12.52
C THR A 249 -23.73 -30.63 13.95
N SER A 250 -22.42 -30.58 14.21
CA SER A 250 -21.84 -30.78 15.55
C SER A 250 -21.88 -29.50 16.41
N SER A 251 -21.61 -29.65 17.71
CA SER A 251 -21.51 -28.53 18.65
C SER A 251 -20.37 -27.55 18.28
N PRO A 252 -20.43 -26.27 18.68
CA PRO A 252 -19.32 -25.33 18.48
C PRO A 252 -18.00 -25.84 19.08
N VAL A 253 -18.08 -26.59 20.17
CA VAL A 253 -16.93 -27.19 20.86
C VAL A 253 -16.19 -28.18 19.98
N ASP A 254 -16.92 -29.11 19.36
CA ASP A 254 -16.31 -30.16 18.54
C ASP A 254 -15.83 -29.60 17.20
N ARG A 255 -16.57 -28.63 16.66
CA ARG A 255 -16.16 -27.89 15.45
C ARG A 255 -14.89 -27.09 15.69
N ALA A 256 -14.75 -26.43 16.84
CA ALA A 256 -13.55 -25.69 17.22
C ALA A 256 -12.30 -26.58 17.33
N LYS A 257 -12.44 -27.83 17.81
CA LYS A 257 -11.31 -28.77 17.87
C LYS A 257 -10.81 -29.14 16.47
N VAL A 258 -11.73 -29.46 15.54
CA VAL A 258 -11.37 -29.76 14.15
C VAL A 258 -10.75 -28.53 13.47
N LEU A 259 -11.26 -27.34 13.77
CA LEU A 259 -10.72 -26.09 13.28
C LEU A 259 -9.27 -25.87 13.77
N GLU A 260 -9.02 -26.08 15.06
CA GLU A 260 -7.69 -25.95 15.66
C GLU A 260 -6.69 -26.91 15.02
N GLU A 261 -7.03 -28.19 14.88
CA GLU A 261 -6.14 -29.20 14.28
C GLU A 261 -5.72 -28.82 12.86
N LYS A 262 -6.66 -28.31 12.05
CA LYS A 262 -6.38 -27.89 10.67
C LYS A 262 -5.47 -26.68 10.61
N ILE A 263 -5.76 -25.64 11.38
CA ILE A 263 -4.92 -24.43 11.39
C ILE A 263 -3.53 -24.76 11.94
N SER A 264 -3.43 -25.59 13.00
CA SER A 264 -2.16 -26.04 13.56
C SER A 264 -1.32 -26.88 12.59
N ALA A 265 -1.97 -27.61 11.67
CA ALA A 265 -1.28 -28.35 10.62
C ALA A 265 -0.79 -27.44 9.48
N THR A 266 -1.58 -26.42 9.10
CA THR A 266 -1.26 -25.53 7.97
C THR A 266 -0.31 -24.38 8.36
N TYR A 267 -0.48 -23.81 9.54
CA TYR A 267 0.20 -22.58 9.97
C TYR A 267 0.94 -22.69 11.32
N PRO A 268 1.83 -23.69 11.50
CA PRO A 268 2.59 -23.81 12.73
C PRO A 268 3.52 -22.60 12.93
N GLY A 269 3.52 -22.04 14.14
CA GLY A 269 4.32 -20.88 14.55
C GLY A 269 3.86 -19.53 13.98
N ARG A 270 2.82 -19.51 13.14
CA ARG A 270 2.32 -18.27 12.52
C ARG A 270 1.23 -17.63 13.38
N SER A 271 1.01 -16.34 13.14
CA SER A 271 -0.18 -15.65 13.62
C SER A 271 -1.23 -15.64 12.51
N VAL A 272 -2.52 -15.68 12.85
CA VAL A 272 -3.64 -15.74 11.89
C VAL A 272 -4.80 -14.83 12.29
N HIS A 273 -5.60 -14.43 11.30
CA HIS A 273 -6.89 -13.78 11.48
C HIS A 273 -8.00 -14.80 11.23
N LEU A 274 -9.00 -14.86 12.10
CA LEU A 274 -10.17 -15.74 11.91
C LEU A 274 -11.37 -14.94 11.43
N ILE A 275 -12.02 -15.38 10.36
CA ILE A 275 -13.28 -14.81 9.87
C ILE A 275 -14.36 -15.89 9.95
N GLY A 276 -15.30 -15.71 10.88
CA GLY A 276 -16.38 -16.65 11.13
C GLY A 276 -17.72 -16.15 10.61
N HIS A 277 -18.37 -16.92 9.75
CA HIS A 277 -19.76 -16.68 9.36
C HIS A 277 -20.71 -17.53 10.20
N SER A 278 -21.82 -16.95 10.65
CA SER A 278 -22.86 -17.67 11.38
C SER A 278 -22.26 -18.44 12.57
N MET A 279 -22.55 -19.73 12.72
CA MET A 279 -21.99 -20.61 13.75
C MET A 279 -20.45 -20.67 13.74
N GLY A 280 -19.79 -20.43 12.60
CA GLY A 280 -18.33 -20.39 12.48
C GLY A 280 -17.68 -19.35 13.38
N GLY A 281 -18.35 -18.23 13.66
CA GLY A 281 -17.86 -17.22 14.62
C GLY A 281 -17.86 -17.72 16.08
N LEU A 282 -18.77 -18.63 16.44
CA LEU A 282 -18.77 -19.29 17.75
C LEU A 282 -17.62 -20.28 17.86
N ASP A 283 -17.33 -21.01 16.78
CA ASP A 283 -16.20 -21.94 16.71
C ASP A 283 -14.88 -21.16 16.93
N CYS A 284 -14.70 -20.01 16.27
CA CYS A 284 -13.52 -19.15 16.44
C CYS A 284 -13.36 -18.69 17.90
N ARG A 285 -14.46 -18.25 18.54
CA ARG A 285 -14.44 -17.79 19.93
C ARG A 285 -14.07 -18.92 20.88
N TYR A 286 -14.73 -20.08 20.75
CA TYR A 286 -14.44 -21.24 21.58
C TYR A 286 -12.98 -21.69 21.43
N LEU A 287 -12.49 -21.80 20.19
CA LEU A 287 -11.10 -22.14 19.89
C LEU A 287 -10.14 -21.17 20.59
N THR A 288 -10.40 -19.88 20.46
CA THR A 288 -9.49 -18.84 20.97
C THR A 288 -9.39 -18.89 22.49
N THR A 289 -10.52 -19.00 23.19
CA THR A 289 -10.59 -19.00 24.65
C THR A 289 -10.13 -20.32 25.28
N HIS A 290 -10.55 -21.46 24.73
CA HIS A 290 -10.38 -22.76 25.41
C HIS A 290 -9.24 -23.61 24.87
N LEU A 291 -8.90 -23.50 23.58
CA LEU A 291 -7.87 -24.34 22.95
C LEU A 291 -6.51 -23.63 22.95
N THR A 292 -5.94 -23.47 24.14
CA THR A 292 -4.71 -22.67 24.35
C THR A 292 -3.41 -23.38 23.95
N GLN A 293 -3.40 -24.72 23.88
CA GLN A 293 -2.23 -25.54 23.48
C GLN A 293 -2.07 -25.67 21.96
N ARG A 294 -2.49 -24.64 21.21
CA ARG A 294 -2.47 -24.57 19.76
C ARG A 294 -1.09 -24.17 19.21
N LYS A 295 -0.77 -24.55 17.97
CA LYS A 295 0.53 -24.26 17.33
C LYS A 295 0.59 -22.91 16.61
N PHE A 296 -0.41 -22.05 16.77
CA PHE A 296 -0.51 -20.76 16.10
C PHE A 296 -1.09 -19.71 17.05
N ARG A 297 -0.95 -18.43 16.71
CA ARG A 297 -1.52 -17.32 17.47
C ARG A 297 -2.69 -16.69 16.73
N VAL A 298 -3.80 -16.43 17.42
CA VAL A 298 -4.93 -15.68 16.87
C VAL A 298 -4.67 -14.19 17.12
N LEU A 299 -4.78 -13.35 16.08
CA LEU A 299 -4.66 -11.88 16.20
C LEU A 299 -6.02 -11.20 16.29
N SER A 300 -6.97 -11.69 15.51
CA SER A 300 -8.33 -11.18 15.51
C SER A 300 -9.35 -12.23 15.16
N ILE A 301 -10.59 -11.97 15.58
CA ILE A 301 -11.79 -12.69 15.17
C ILE A 301 -12.77 -11.67 14.58
N THR A 302 -13.14 -11.85 13.32
CA THR A 302 -14.19 -11.07 12.67
C THR A 302 -15.39 -11.96 12.43
N THR A 303 -16.51 -11.67 13.08
CA THR A 303 -17.74 -12.44 13.00
C THR A 303 -18.76 -11.78 12.07
N ILE A 304 -19.48 -12.57 11.31
CA ILE A 304 -20.41 -12.08 10.29
C ILE A 304 -21.72 -12.85 10.44
N ALA A 305 -22.77 -12.14 10.87
CA ALA A 305 -24.07 -12.73 11.19
C ALA A 305 -24.00 -13.91 12.18
N THR A 306 -23.08 -13.86 13.14
CA THR A 306 -22.93 -14.91 14.16
C THR A 306 -23.97 -14.74 15.26
N PRO A 307 -24.73 -15.77 15.64
CA PRO A 307 -25.78 -15.67 16.66
C PRO A 307 -25.20 -15.67 18.08
N HIS A 308 -24.48 -14.61 18.48
CA HIS A 308 -23.82 -14.55 19.79
C HIS A 308 -24.78 -14.60 20.97
N ARG A 309 -26.04 -14.19 20.78
CA ARG A 309 -27.10 -14.24 21.81
C ARG A 309 -28.16 -15.31 21.51
N GLY A 310 -27.85 -16.21 20.58
CA GLY A 310 -28.79 -17.22 20.09
C GLY A 310 -29.74 -16.68 19.03
N SER A 311 -30.72 -17.50 18.66
CA SER A 311 -31.78 -17.15 17.74
C SER A 311 -33.11 -17.70 18.28
N SER A 312 -34.10 -16.83 18.42
CA SER A 312 -35.48 -17.15 18.74
C SER A 312 -36.08 -18.11 17.73
N PHE A 313 -35.58 -18.13 16.48
CA PHE A 313 -35.94 -19.16 15.52
C PHE A 313 -35.46 -20.55 15.96
N ALA A 314 -34.28 -20.69 16.55
CA ALA A 314 -33.81 -21.96 17.08
C ALA A 314 -34.70 -22.44 18.24
N ASP A 315 -35.08 -21.52 19.14
CA ASP A 315 -36.03 -21.81 20.23
C ASP A 315 -37.41 -22.22 19.69
N HIS A 316 -37.94 -21.48 18.72
CA HIS A 316 -39.23 -21.75 18.08
C HIS A 316 -39.22 -23.07 17.29
N PHE A 317 -38.13 -23.37 16.60
CA PHE A 317 -37.94 -24.60 15.84
C PHE A 317 -37.94 -25.82 16.77
N LEU A 318 -37.19 -25.75 17.89
CA LEU A 318 -37.17 -26.83 18.89
C LEU A 318 -38.52 -27.03 19.57
N ALA A 319 -39.24 -25.94 19.87
CA ALA A 319 -40.58 -25.98 20.45
C ALA A 319 -41.62 -26.58 19.48
N THR A 320 -41.49 -26.31 18.18
CA THR A 320 -42.45 -26.74 17.14
C THR A 320 -42.19 -28.17 16.65
N VAL A 321 -40.93 -28.56 16.48
CA VAL A 321 -40.55 -29.88 15.96
C VAL A 321 -40.55 -30.94 17.08
N GLY A 322 -40.12 -30.57 18.29
CA GLY A 322 -40.06 -31.47 19.45
C GLY A 322 -39.02 -32.60 19.32
N ARG A 323 -38.46 -33.05 20.45
CA ARG A 323 -37.42 -34.12 20.51
C ARG A 323 -37.81 -35.42 19.79
N THR A 324 -39.10 -35.68 19.60
CA THR A 324 -39.65 -36.88 18.96
C THR A 324 -39.64 -36.86 17.43
N ARG A 325 -39.66 -35.69 16.76
CA ARG A 325 -39.58 -35.60 15.28
C ARG A 325 -38.18 -35.25 14.78
N MET A 326 -37.26 -34.96 15.69
CA MET A 326 -35.88 -34.62 15.38
C MET A 326 -35.13 -35.70 14.59
N PRO A 327 -35.27 -37.01 14.89
CA PRO A 327 -34.63 -38.06 14.09
C PRO A 327 -35.09 -38.07 12.63
N SER A 328 -36.35 -37.73 12.33
CA SER A 328 -36.89 -37.68 10.97
C SER A 328 -36.38 -36.47 10.17
N VAL A 329 -36.27 -35.31 10.83
CA VAL A 329 -35.69 -34.10 10.23
C VAL A 329 -34.18 -34.27 9.99
N LEU A 330 -33.48 -34.89 10.93
CA LEU A 330 -32.05 -35.22 10.80
C LEU A 330 -31.81 -36.26 9.71
N SER A 331 -32.67 -37.27 9.57
CA SER A 331 -32.59 -38.26 8.49
C SER A 331 -32.76 -37.66 7.08
N LEU A 332 -33.44 -36.51 6.98
CA LEU A 332 -33.56 -35.75 5.73
C LEU A 332 -32.28 -34.97 5.41
N LEU A 333 -31.52 -34.58 6.45
CA LEU A 333 -30.21 -33.93 6.34
C LEU A 333 -29.08 -34.94 6.08
N ASP A 334 -29.24 -36.20 6.51
CA ASP A 334 -28.35 -37.33 6.19
C ASP A 334 -28.33 -37.69 4.69
N LEU A 335 -29.33 -37.23 3.91
CA LEU A 335 -29.37 -37.38 2.45
C LEU A 335 -28.48 -36.39 1.69
N LEU A 336 -27.88 -35.42 2.39
CA LEU A 336 -26.89 -34.50 1.82
C LEU A 336 -25.50 -35.15 1.82
N PRO A 337 -24.62 -34.83 0.86
CA PRO A 337 -23.38 -35.58 0.61
C PRO A 337 -22.35 -35.63 1.75
N ASN A 338 -22.55 -34.90 2.86
CA ASN A 338 -21.80 -34.99 4.13
C ASN A 338 -22.71 -34.99 5.37
N GLY A 339 -23.94 -35.52 5.24
CA GLY A 339 -24.91 -35.56 6.32
C GLY A 339 -24.43 -36.45 7.48
N GLY A 340 -24.20 -35.81 8.63
CA GLY A 340 -23.80 -36.48 9.86
C GLY A 340 -23.61 -35.47 10.99
N GLY A 341 -24.47 -35.58 12.01
CA GLY A 341 -24.27 -34.97 13.31
C GLY A 341 -25.50 -35.11 14.20
N ASP A 342 -25.31 -34.83 15.49
CA ASP A 342 -26.19 -35.27 16.57
C ASP A 342 -27.43 -34.37 16.78
N GLY A 343 -27.66 -33.40 15.88
CA GLY A 343 -28.76 -32.44 15.97
C GLY A 343 -28.60 -31.39 17.07
N LYS A 344 -27.49 -31.41 17.84
CA LYS A 344 -27.25 -30.46 18.92
C LYS A 344 -26.98 -29.04 18.43
N ALA A 345 -26.66 -28.84 17.15
CA ALA A 345 -26.39 -27.52 16.64
C ALA A 345 -27.54 -26.53 16.87
N PHE A 346 -28.81 -26.94 16.70
CA PHE A 346 -29.95 -26.07 17.01
C PHE A 346 -30.14 -25.87 18.52
N GLU A 347 -29.89 -26.89 19.35
CA GLU A 347 -29.93 -26.76 20.81
C GLU A 347 -28.86 -25.79 21.33
N CYS A 348 -27.66 -25.79 20.73
CA CYS A 348 -26.58 -24.86 21.06
C CYS A 348 -26.94 -23.42 20.69
N LEU A 349 -27.74 -23.20 19.64
CA LEU A 349 -28.08 -21.85 19.15
C LEU A 349 -29.30 -21.22 19.84
N THR A 350 -29.90 -21.89 20.82
CA THR A 350 -30.94 -21.29 21.67
C THR A 350 -30.41 -20.10 22.46
N ILE A 351 -31.29 -19.17 22.84
CA ILE A 351 -30.92 -17.99 23.64
C ILE A 351 -30.24 -18.41 24.95
N GLU A 352 -30.78 -19.42 25.63
CA GLU A 352 -30.24 -19.88 26.91
C GLU A 352 -28.88 -20.59 26.75
N SER A 353 -28.70 -21.41 25.72
CA SER A 353 -27.40 -22.04 25.44
C SER A 353 -26.34 -21.00 25.10
N MET A 354 -26.68 -19.97 24.33
CA MET A 354 -25.73 -18.90 23.97
C MET A 354 -25.41 -17.96 25.13
N ARG A 355 -26.35 -17.74 26.06
CA ARG A 355 -26.07 -17.08 27.33
C ARG A 355 -24.97 -17.82 28.11
N LYS A 356 -25.13 -19.13 28.31
CA LYS A 356 -24.11 -19.97 28.97
C LYS A 356 -22.79 -20.00 28.22
N PHE A 357 -22.85 -20.15 26.90
CA PHE A 357 -21.65 -20.13 26.05
C PHE A 357 -20.84 -18.84 26.26
N ASN A 358 -21.49 -17.68 26.35
CA ASN A 358 -20.81 -16.41 26.58
C ASN A 358 -20.23 -16.29 27.99
N GLU A 359 -20.90 -16.82 29.00
CA GLU A 359 -20.39 -16.88 30.38
C GLU A 359 -19.13 -17.76 30.47
N GLU A 360 -19.12 -18.87 29.73
CA GLU A 360 -18.01 -19.84 29.73
C GLU A 360 -16.90 -19.47 28.73
N THR A 361 -17.17 -18.61 27.75
CA THR A 361 -16.24 -18.26 26.66
C THR A 361 -15.99 -16.74 26.64
N PRO A 362 -15.30 -16.20 27.66
CA PRO A 362 -14.90 -14.80 27.67
C PRO A 362 -13.87 -14.51 26.56
N ASP A 363 -13.84 -13.25 26.12
CA ASP A 363 -12.89 -12.78 25.11
C ASP A 363 -11.45 -12.78 25.66
N ASP A 364 -10.49 -13.18 24.82
CA ASP A 364 -9.07 -13.10 25.13
C ASP A 364 -8.60 -11.64 24.96
N PRO A 365 -8.04 -10.99 26.00
CA PRO A 365 -7.66 -9.58 25.93
C PRO A 365 -6.53 -9.29 24.92
N THR A 366 -5.83 -10.31 24.43
CA THR A 366 -4.78 -10.18 23.42
C THR A 366 -5.29 -10.27 21.99
N VAL A 367 -6.58 -10.60 21.80
CA VAL A 367 -7.23 -10.78 20.50
C VAL A 367 -8.21 -9.64 20.23
N ARG A 368 -8.22 -9.13 18.99
CA ARG A 368 -9.20 -8.12 18.56
C ARG A 368 -10.48 -8.80 18.09
N TYR A 369 -11.63 -8.36 18.60
CA TYR A 369 -12.93 -8.91 18.21
C TYR A 369 -13.74 -7.89 17.42
N PHE A 370 -14.18 -8.28 16.23
CA PHE A 370 -15.01 -7.47 15.35
C PHE A 370 -16.28 -8.24 14.97
N SER A 371 -17.35 -7.50 14.67
CA SER A 371 -18.60 -8.11 14.19
C SER A 371 -19.35 -7.27 13.17
N TRP A 372 -20.04 -7.97 12.27
CA TRP A 372 -20.98 -7.43 11.29
C TRP A 372 -22.33 -8.12 11.42
N GLY A 373 -23.40 -7.34 11.30
CA GLY A 373 -24.76 -7.85 11.16
C GLY A 373 -25.28 -7.68 9.74
N ALA A 374 -26.44 -8.26 9.45
CA ALA A 374 -27.12 -8.05 8.18
C ALA A 374 -28.64 -7.99 8.39
N THR A 375 -29.32 -7.33 7.45
CA THR A 375 -30.77 -7.21 7.40
C THR A 375 -31.25 -7.46 5.98
N TYR A 376 -32.42 -8.07 5.83
CA TYR A 376 -33.07 -8.15 4.52
C TYR A 376 -34.59 -8.26 4.68
N GLU A 377 -35.32 -7.91 3.64
CA GLU A 377 -36.79 -8.01 3.62
C GLU A 377 -37.25 -9.12 2.65
N PRO A 378 -37.79 -10.25 3.16
CA PRO A 378 -38.22 -11.35 2.32
C PRO A 378 -39.40 -10.99 1.40
N GLY A 379 -39.35 -11.49 0.16
CA GLY A 379 -40.48 -11.44 -0.75
C GLY A 379 -41.65 -12.35 -0.31
N LEU A 380 -42.81 -12.21 -0.95
CA LEU A 380 -44.02 -12.98 -0.60
C LEU A 380 -43.84 -14.51 -0.75
N ILE A 381 -42.95 -14.97 -1.63
CA ILE A 381 -42.72 -16.39 -1.97
C ILE A 381 -41.34 -16.86 -1.45
N ASP A 382 -40.71 -16.09 -0.56
CA ASP A 382 -39.37 -16.40 -0.05
C ASP A 382 -39.40 -17.51 1.02
N THR A 383 -38.58 -18.55 0.84
CA THR A 383 -38.45 -19.68 1.78
C THR A 383 -37.96 -19.26 3.17
N TRP A 384 -37.24 -18.13 3.27
CA TRP A 384 -36.73 -17.58 4.51
C TRP A 384 -37.69 -16.60 5.19
N LYS A 385 -38.87 -16.34 4.59
CA LYS A 385 -39.88 -15.46 5.18
C LYS A 385 -40.36 -15.94 6.55
N TRP A 386 -40.54 -17.24 6.71
CA TRP A 386 -40.99 -17.81 7.98
C TRP A 386 -39.96 -17.63 9.11
N PRO A 387 -38.70 -18.10 8.98
CA PRO A 387 -37.69 -17.86 10.01
C PRO A 387 -37.43 -16.37 10.24
N HIS A 388 -37.39 -15.55 9.18
CA HIS A 388 -37.28 -14.10 9.29
C HIS A 388 -38.39 -13.50 10.16
N SER A 389 -39.65 -13.91 9.94
CA SER A 389 -40.80 -13.35 10.67
C SER A 389 -40.77 -13.71 12.16
N VAL A 390 -40.33 -14.94 12.48
CA VAL A 390 -40.16 -15.39 13.87
C VAL A 390 -39.10 -14.54 14.57
N VAL A 391 -37.94 -14.35 13.93
CA VAL A 391 -36.87 -13.52 14.50
C VAL A 391 -37.30 -12.05 14.57
N LEU A 392 -38.01 -11.54 13.57
CA LEU A 392 -38.51 -10.16 13.54
C LEU A 392 -39.46 -9.87 14.70
N GLU A 393 -40.37 -10.80 15.00
CA GLU A 393 -41.33 -10.67 16.10
C GLU A 393 -40.63 -10.61 17.46
N HIS A 394 -39.55 -11.37 17.66
CA HIS A 394 -38.92 -11.55 18.97
C HIS A 394 -37.64 -10.72 19.18
N GLU A 395 -36.87 -10.48 18.14
CA GLU A 395 -35.53 -9.87 18.21
C GLU A 395 -35.36 -8.65 17.28
N GLY A 396 -36.30 -8.41 16.36
CA GLY A 396 -36.26 -7.29 15.42
C GLY A 396 -35.50 -7.59 14.13
N GLU A 397 -34.91 -6.55 13.54
CA GLU A 397 -34.28 -6.63 12.21
C GLU A 397 -33.26 -7.78 12.13
N ASN A 398 -33.32 -8.56 11.05
CA ASN A 398 -32.54 -9.78 10.91
C ASN A 398 -32.27 -10.13 9.43
N ASP A 399 -31.33 -11.04 9.24
CA ASP A 399 -30.90 -11.51 7.92
C ASP A 399 -31.66 -12.77 7.44
N GLY A 400 -32.73 -13.14 8.14
CA GLY A 400 -33.53 -14.34 7.92
C GLY A 400 -33.31 -15.44 8.93
N LEU A 401 -32.21 -15.41 9.68
CA LEU A 401 -31.90 -16.41 10.70
C LEU A 401 -31.33 -15.82 11.99
N VAL A 402 -30.60 -14.72 11.89
CA VAL A 402 -29.88 -14.10 12.99
C VAL A 402 -30.24 -12.62 13.04
N SER A 403 -30.67 -12.18 14.23
CA SER A 403 -30.95 -10.76 14.45
C SER A 403 -29.68 -9.93 14.48
N VAL A 404 -29.81 -8.66 14.09
CA VAL A 404 -28.74 -7.66 14.23
C VAL A 404 -28.31 -7.50 15.69
N ALA A 405 -29.24 -7.66 16.63
CA ALA A 405 -28.96 -7.64 18.05
C ALA A 405 -28.09 -8.82 18.48
N SER A 406 -28.38 -10.02 17.99
CA SER A 406 -27.60 -11.23 18.27
C SER A 406 -26.23 -11.20 17.58
N SER A 407 -26.11 -10.57 16.41
CA SER A 407 -24.84 -10.48 15.67
C SER A 407 -23.79 -9.55 16.29
N LYS A 408 -24.18 -8.64 17.19
CA LYS A 408 -23.26 -7.65 17.80
C LYS A 408 -22.31 -8.28 18.81
N TRP A 409 -21.01 -8.28 18.54
CA TRP A 409 -19.96 -8.74 19.46
C TRP A 409 -18.65 -7.94 19.32
N GLY A 410 -17.91 -7.75 20.41
CA GLY A 410 -16.70 -6.92 20.40
C GLY A 410 -16.95 -5.53 19.81
N THR A 411 -16.07 -5.09 18.92
CA THR A 411 -16.27 -3.87 18.13
C THR A 411 -17.23 -4.15 16.98
N TYR A 412 -18.46 -3.65 17.09
CA TYR A 412 -19.45 -3.75 16.01
C TYR A 412 -19.14 -2.75 14.89
N LEU A 413 -18.90 -3.26 13.68
CA LEU A 413 -18.44 -2.46 12.54
C LEU A 413 -19.58 -1.98 11.64
N GLY A 414 -20.73 -2.66 11.63
CA GLY A 414 -21.89 -2.21 10.88
C GLY A 414 -22.93 -3.28 10.55
N THR A 415 -24.00 -2.83 9.90
CA THR A 415 -25.12 -3.67 9.45
C THR A 415 -25.24 -3.60 7.93
N LEU A 416 -25.12 -4.74 7.27
CA LEU A 416 -25.29 -4.87 5.82
C LEU A 416 -26.77 -4.87 5.45
N GLN A 417 -27.19 -3.94 4.59
CA GLN A 417 -28.60 -3.73 4.25
C GLN A 417 -29.01 -4.51 2.99
N GLY A 418 -30.17 -5.14 3.02
CA GLY A 418 -30.70 -5.92 1.89
C GLY A 418 -29.95 -7.22 1.63
N VAL A 419 -29.28 -7.78 2.64
CA VAL A 419 -28.41 -8.96 2.53
C VAL A 419 -28.97 -10.08 3.41
N SER A 420 -29.43 -11.16 2.78
CA SER A 420 -29.87 -12.35 3.52
C SER A 420 -28.68 -13.16 4.04
N HIS A 421 -28.93 -14.04 5.01
CA HIS A 421 -27.93 -14.86 5.67
C HIS A 421 -27.04 -15.66 4.69
N LEU A 422 -27.60 -16.08 3.55
CA LEU A 422 -26.91 -16.82 2.49
C LEU A 422 -26.13 -15.92 1.51
N ASN A 423 -26.55 -14.66 1.33
CA ASN A 423 -25.88 -13.72 0.44
C ASN A 423 -24.49 -13.35 0.97
N LEU A 424 -24.32 -13.40 2.29
CA LEU A 424 -23.05 -13.11 2.98
C LEU A 424 -21.89 -14.03 2.55
N VAL A 425 -22.19 -15.26 2.13
CA VAL A 425 -21.16 -16.26 1.74
C VAL A 425 -21.09 -16.50 0.24
N GLY A 426 -21.72 -15.62 -0.56
CA GLY A 426 -21.72 -15.72 -2.03
C GLY A 426 -22.64 -16.81 -2.60
N TRP A 427 -23.61 -17.31 -1.84
CA TRP A 427 -24.49 -18.43 -2.24
C TRP A 427 -25.67 -17.99 -3.13
N ILE A 428 -25.38 -17.12 -4.11
CA ILE A 428 -26.35 -16.64 -5.10
C ILE A 428 -25.81 -17.04 -6.47
N ASN A 429 -26.56 -17.86 -7.20
CA ASN A 429 -26.21 -18.24 -8.57
C ASN A 429 -26.23 -16.99 -9.47
N THR A 430 -25.36 -16.89 -10.47
CA THR A 430 -25.31 -15.78 -11.45
C THR A 430 -26.69 -15.54 -12.11
N ALA A 431 -27.50 -16.59 -12.20
CA ALA A 431 -28.89 -16.53 -12.62
C ALA A 431 -29.77 -15.66 -11.70
N GLN A 432 -29.64 -15.73 -10.37
CA GLN A 432 -30.44 -14.93 -9.44
C GLN A 432 -30.09 -13.44 -9.46
N TYR A 433 -28.82 -13.06 -9.69
CA TYR A 433 -28.46 -11.65 -9.93
C TYR A 433 -29.14 -11.11 -11.19
N LYS A 434 -29.08 -11.87 -12.30
CA LYS A 434 -29.75 -11.51 -13.56
C LYS A 434 -31.29 -11.50 -13.44
N TRP A 435 -31.87 -12.43 -12.69
CA TRP A 435 -33.31 -12.46 -12.41
C TRP A 435 -33.75 -11.33 -11.47
N ALA A 436 -32.92 -10.94 -10.50
CA ALA A 436 -33.19 -9.83 -9.58
C ALA A 436 -33.11 -8.47 -10.30
N GLU A 437 -32.11 -8.29 -11.18
CA GLU A 437 -32.02 -7.16 -12.12
C GLU A 437 -33.25 -7.09 -13.05
N MET A 438 -33.65 -8.23 -13.64
CA MET A 438 -34.82 -8.31 -14.52
C MET A 438 -36.15 -8.03 -13.80
N MET A 439 -36.23 -8.34 -12.50
CA MET A 439 -37.40 -8.10 -11.65
C MET A 439 -37.37 -6.72 -10.95
N GLY A 440 -36.39 -5.86 -11.26
CA GLY A 440 -36.27 -4.51 -10.71
C GLY A 440 -35.91 -4.46 -9.22
N ARG A 441 -35.29 -5.51 -8.66
CA ARG A 441 -34.79 -5.57 -7.28
C ARG A 441 -33.27 -5.76 -7.33
N GLU A 442 -32.52 -4.69 -7.55
CA GLU A 442 -31.07 -4.74 -7.65
C GLU A 442 -30.44 -5.20 -6.32
N ILE A 443 -29.62 -6.25 -6.37
CA ILE A 443 -28.81 -6.71 -5.22
C ILE A 443 -27.55 -5.84 -5.19
N THR A 444 -27.49 -4.91 -4.25
CA THR A 444 -26.39 -3.94 -4.14
C THR A 444 -25.14 -4.49 -3.47
N PHE A 445 -25.25 -5.57 -2.69
CA PHE A 445 -24.13 -6.12 -1.94
C PHE A 445 -23.19 -6.96 -2.81
N ARG A 446 -21.91 -6.57 -2.81
CA ARG A 446 -20.82 -7.25 -3.52
C ARG A 446 -19.90 -7.95 -2.51
N PRO A 447 -20.00 -9.28 -2.36
CA PRO A 447 -19.33 -9.97 -1.27
C PRO A 447 -17.80 -9.92 -1.41
N ALA A 448 -17.23 -10.01 -2.61
CA ALA A 448 -15.77 -9.98 -2.77
C ALA A 448 -15.17 -8.62 -2.38
N THR A 449 -15.82 -7.51 -2.78
CA THR A 449 -15.45 -6.16 -2.33
C THR A 449 -15.56 -6.01 -0.82
N PHE A 450 -16.63 -6.54 -0.21
CA PHE A 450 -16.78 -6.51 1.24
C PHE A 450 -15.64 -7.23 1.98
N TYR A 451 -15.22 -8.42 1.51
CA TYR A 451 -14.12 -9.16 2.13
C TYR A 451 -12.74 -8.53 1.87
N LEU A 452 -12.53 -7.86 0.72
CA LEU A 452 -11.36 -7.01 0.49
C LEU A 452 -11.29 -5.86 1.50
N GLY A 453 -12.43 -5.22 1.80
CA GLY A 453 -12.53 -4.20 2.84
C GLY A 453 -12.20 -4.74 4.24
N ILE A 454 -12.65 -5.96 4.57
CA ILE A 454 -12.27 -6.60 5.84
C ILE A 454 -10.76 -6.87 5.88
N ALA A 455 -10.17 -7.38 4.81
CA ALA A 455 -8.73 -7.63 4.74
C ALA A 455 -7.92 -6.33 4.89
N ASP A 456 -8.33 -5.26 4.22
CA ASP A 456 -7.72 -3.93 4.36
C ASP A 456 -7.81 -3.40 5.80
N MET A 457 -8.98 -3.54 6.43
CA MET A 457 -9.18 -3.16 7.83
C MET A 457 -8.27 -3.96 8.77
N LEU A 458 -8.14 -5.28 8.58
CA LEU A 458 -7.26 -6.11 9.41
C LEU A 458 -5.78 -5.70 9.26
N ALA A 459 -5.34 -5.43 8.03
CA ALA A 459 -3.99 -4.93 7.75
C ALA A 459 -3.73 -3.58 8.44
N GLY A 460 -4.69 -2.66 8.39
CA GLY A 460 -4.58 -1.35 9.04
C GLY A 460 -4.68 -1.40 10.56
N GLU A 461 -5.83 -1.85 11.06
CA GLU A 461 -6.22 -1.74 12.46
C GLU A 461 -5.52 -2.76 13.36
N VAL A 462 -5.25 -3.96 12.87
CA VAL A 462 -4.67 -5.04 13.68
C VAL A 462 -3.16 -5.15 13.47
N GLU A 463 -2.68 -5.03 12.23
CA GLU A 463 -1.25 -5.17 11.92
C GLU A 463 -0.49 -3.84 11.86
N GLY A 464 -1.19 -2.69 11.90
CA GLY A 464 -0.57 -1.37 11.90
C GLY A 464 0.04 -0.96 10.55
N GLN A 465 -0.49 -1.46 9.44
CA GLN A 465 -0.03 -1.06 8.10
C GLN A 465 -0.53 0.34 7.73
N SER A 466 0.38 1.19 7.23
CA SER A 466 0.05 2.52 6.70
C SER A 466 -0.90 2.43 5.50
N PRO A 467 -1.73 3.46 5.23
CA PRO A 467 -2.62 3.50 4.06
C PRO A 467 -1.85 3.35 2.73
N VAL A 468 -2.47 2.71 1.74
CA VAL A 468 -1.85 2.41 0.42
C VAL A 468 -1.28 3.67 -0.26
N ASP A 469 -1.95 4.82 -0.11
CA ASP A 469 -1.51 6.09 -0.70
C ASP A 469 -0.19 6.63 -0.11
N GLN A 470 0.14 6.31 1.14
CA GLN A 470 1.44 6.64 1.73
C GLN A 470 2.54 5.67 1.30
N GLN A 471 2.19 4.46 0.86
CA GLN A 471 3.12 3.45 0.38
C GLN A 471 3.53 3.72 -1.09
N LYS A 472 2.61 4.28 -1.90
CA LYS A 472 2.84 4.68 -3.30
C LYS A 472 3.60 5.99 -3.50
N ALA A 473 3.75 6.82 -2.46
CA ALA A 473 4.51 8.08 -2.57
C ALA A 473 5.98 7.87 -2.99
N ASN A 474 6.48 6.63 -2.94
CA ASN A 474 7.86 6.28 -3.27
C ASN A 474 8.01 5.48 -4.59
N GLU A 475 6.92 5.06 -5.24
CA GLU A 475 7.01 4.27 -6.48
C GLU A 475 7.24 5.18 -7.69
N SER A 476 8.26 4.86 -8.48
CA SER A 476 8.61 5.57 -9.70
C SER A 476 8.03 4.88 -10.93
N ALA A 477 7.20 5.60 -11.68
CA ALA A 477 6.70 5.17 -12.98
C ALA A 477 7.84 5.06 -14.00
N ALA A 478 8.81 6.00 -13.96
CA ALA A 478 9.98 5.94 -14.83
C ALA A 478 10.80 4.65 -14.59
N LEU A 479 10.89 4.21 -13.34
CA LEU A 479 11.66 3.03 -12.94
C LEU A 479 10.81 1.75 -12.90
N GLY A 480 9.65 1.73 -13.58
CA GLY A 480 8.83 0.53 -13.75
C GLY A 480 8.13 0.05 -12.47
N GLY A 481 7.71 1.00 -11.62
CA GLY A 481 7.01 0.75 -10.35
C GLY A 481 7.93 0.43 -9.18
N LEU A 482 9.24 0.68 -9.31
CA LEU A 482 10.20 0.47 -8.23
C LEU A 482 10.26 1.68 -7.31
N ASN A 483 10.59 1.43 -6.03
CA ASN A 483 10.85 2.51 -5.09
C ASN A 483 12.19 3.20 -5.38
N SER A 484 12.22 4.52 -5.25
CA SER A 484 13.44 5.33 -5.35
C SER A 484 13.52 6.35 -4.23
N ASN A 485 14.72 6.52 -3.67
CA ASN A 485 14.97 7.49 -2.61
C ASN A 485 15.69 8.73 -3.18
N PHE A 486 15.48 9.85 -2.50
CA PHE A 486 16.28 11.06 -2.72
C PHE A 486 16.42 11.85 -1.42
N ASN A 487 17.52 12.60 -1.28
CA ASN A 487 17.69 13.57 -0.22
C ASN A 487 17.42 14.99 -0.75
N LEU A 488 16.76 15.82 0.06
CA LEU A 488 16.50 17.22 -0.25
C LEU A 488 16.98 18.11 0.91
N PHE A 489 17.89 19.03 0.61
CA PHE A 489 18.31 20.09 1.51
C PHE A 489 17.60 21.39 1.14
N LEU A 490 16.93 21.99 2.12
CA LEU A 490 16.33 23.31 2.01
C LEU A 490 17.13 24.33 2.83
N PRO A 491 17.61 25.43 2.22
CA PRO A 491 18.32 26.46 2.94
C PRO A 491 17.34 27.30 3.79
N PRO A 492 17.81 28.02 4.82
CA PRO A 492 16.93 28.84 5.67
C PRO A 492 16.02 29.82 4.92
N GLN A 493 16.49 30.34 3.79
CA GLN A 493 15.79 31.28 2.91
C GLN A 493 14.50 30.68 2.30
N ALA A 494 14.39 29.36 2.22
CA ALA A 494 13.20 28.65 1.74
C ALA A 494 11.95 28.93 2.60
N THR A 495 12.14 29.35 3.85
CA THR A 495 11.02 29.77 4.75
C THR A 495 10.39 31.10 4.33
N SER A 496 11.10 31.92 3.56
CA SER A 496 10.69 33.27 3.18
C SER A 496 10.23 33.37 1.72
N GLY A 497 10.44 32.32 0.92
CA GLY A 497 10.05 32.29 -0.49
C GLY A 497 10.75 31.18 -1.26
N LYS A 498 10.47 31.12 -2.58
CA LYS A 498 11.08 30.12 -3.46
C LYS A 498 12.59 30.33 -3.59
N VAL A 499 13.36 29.25 -3.47
CA VAL A 499 14.81 29.23 -3.65
C VAL A 499 15.21 28.40 -4.87
N PRO A 500 16.30 28.73 -5.58
CA PRO A 500 16.75 27.93 -6.71
C PRO A 500 17.19 26.52 -6.28
N LEU A 501 16.95 25.52 -7.14
CA LEU A 501 17.37 24.13 -6.96
C LEU A 501 18.68 23.84 -7.68
N LEU A 502 19.55 23.07 -7.02
CA LEU A 502 20.71 22.42 -7.61
C LEU A 502 20.63 20.90 -7.41
N VAL A 503 20.54 20.12 -8.48
CA VAL A 503 20.48 18.64 -8.42
C VAL A 503 21.88 18.00 -8.49
N TYR A 504 22.39 17.40 -7.43
CA TYR A 504 23.67 16.70 -7.44
C TYR A 504 23.52 15.24 -7.88
N LEU A 505 24.17 14.84 -8.97
CA LEU A 505 24.18 13.46 -9.46
C LEU A 505 25.45 12.73 -9.02
N ALA A 506 25.30 11.68 -8.20
CA ALA A 506 26.42 10.90 -7.68
C ALA A 506 26.98 9.90 -8.71
N GLY A 507 28.21 9.45 -8.49
CA GLY A 507 28.89 8.46 -9.36
C GLY A 507 28.57 7.01 -9.01
N LEU A 508 29.30 6.10 -9.66
CA LEU A 508 29.17 4.64 -9.49
C LEU A 508 29.19 4.23 -8.00
N THR A 509 28.40 3.21 -7.65
CA THR A 509 28.25 2.61 -6.32
C THR A 509 27.60 3.49 -5.24
N CYS A 510 27.32 4.76 -5.53
CA CYS A 510 26.71 5.67 -4.57
C CYS A 510 25.19 5.47 -4.44
N THR A 511 24.63 6.02 -3.37
CA THR A 511 23.20 6.28 -3.18
C THR A 511 22.95 7.79 -3.06
N GLU A 512 21.72 8.19 -2.76
CA GLU A 512 21.32 9.56 -2.40
C GLU A 512 22.10 10.15 -1.22
N ASP A 513 22.74 9.30 -0.40
CA ASP A 513 23.38 9.70 0.85
C ASP A 513 24.82 10.19 0.67
N ASN A 514 25.58 9.64 -0.28
CA ASN A 514 27.02 9.89 -0.37
C ASN A 514 27.33 11.38 -0.56
N GLY A 515 26.64 12.02 -1.51
CA GLY A 515 26.78 13.45 -1.80
C GLY A 515 26.34 14.32 -0.62
N ALA A 516 25.19 14.00 -0.03
CA ALA A 516 24.64 14.71 1.11
C ALA A 516 25.57 14.66 2.33
N GLN A 517 26.14 13.49 2.64
CA GLN A 517 26.93 13.29 3.85
C GLN A 517 28.40 13.72 3.68
N LYS A 518 28.99 13.54 2.49
CA LYS A 518 30.43 13.67 2.28
C LYS A 518 30.83 14.82 1.37
N GLY A 519 29.87 15.41 0.64
CA GLY A 519 30.14 16.39 -0.40
C GLY A 519 30.46 17.81 0.06
N GLY A 520 30.22 18.15 1.33
CA GLY A 520 30.54 19.49 1.85
C GLY A 520 29.68 20.63 1.27
N PHE A 521 28.54 20.33 0.64
CA PHE A 521 27.73 21.29 -0.10
C PHE A 521 26.85 22.21 0.78
N PHE A 522 26.39 21.72 1.95
CA PHE A 522 25.34 22.40 2.72
C PHE A 522 25.72 23.79 3.23
N GLY A 523 26.95 23.97 3.71
CA GLY A 523 27.43 25.27 4.19
C GLY A 523 27.40 26.34 3.10
N PRO A 524 28.11 26.13 1.98
CA PRO A 524 28.06 27.04 0.83
C PRO A 524 26.65 27.25 0.26
N ALA A 525 25.85 26.18 0.12
CA ALA A 525 24.50 26.28 -0.45
C ALA A 525 23.55 27.08 0.45
N SER A 526 23.64 26.89 1.78
CA SER A 526 22.92 27.72 2.76
C SER A 526 23.30 29.19 2.64
N ALA A 527 24.59 29.50 2.50
CA ALA A 527 25.09 30.87 2.36
C ALA A 527 24.58 31.54 1.07
N LYS A 528 24.37 30.78 0.00
CA LYS A 528 23.83 31.26 -1.28
C LYS A 528 22.31 31.16 -1.40
N GLY A 529 21.62 30.55 -0.43
CA GLY A 529 20.18 30.33 -0.49
C GLY A 529 19.77 29.37 -1.61
N ILE A 530 20.54 28.29 -1.81
CA ILE A 530 20.31 27.27 -2.84
C ILE A 530 19.83 25.97 -2.19
N ALA A 531 18.74 25.39 -2.70
CA ALA A 531 18.29 24.04 -2.34
C ALA A 531 19.10 22.98 -3.09
N LEU A 532 19.32 21.82 -2.46
CA LEU A 532 20.07 20.72 -3.07
C LEU A 532 19.24 19.45 -3.12
N LEU A 533 19.13 18.83 -4.30
CA LEU A 533 18.49 17.53 -4.49
C LEU A 533 19.56 16.47 -4.79
N PHE A 534 19.50 15.34 -4.11
CA PHE A 534 20.41 14.20 -4.30
C PHE A 534 19.55 12.96 -4.62
N PRO A 535 19.28 12.64 -5.90
CA PRO A 535 18.62 11.39 -6.27
C PRO A 535 19.57 10.18 -6.10
N ASP A 536 18.98 8.99 -6.05
CA ASP A 536 19.74 7.74 -6.21
C ASP A 536 20.34 7.61 -7.64
N THR A 537 21.29 6.69 -7.81
CA THR A 537 22.11 6.54 -9.02
C THR A 537 21.59 5.48 -10.00
N SER A 538 20.66 4.63 -9.56
CA SER A 538 20.00 3.59 -10.34
C SER A 538 18.66 3.21 -9.71
N PRO A 539 17.77 2.50 -10.41
CA PRO A 539 16.70 1.74 -9.74
C PRO A 539 17.29 0.78 -8.69
N ARG A 540 16.51 0.46 -7.67
CA ARG A 540 16.83 -0.56 -6.66
C ARG A 540 15.80 -1.68 -6.69
N GLY A 541 16.27 -2.93 -6.64
CA GLY A 541 15.40 -4.12 -6.57
C GLY A 541 14.69 -4.46 -7.89
N ALA A 542 15.31 -4.21 -9.05
CA ALA A 542 14.72 -4.58 -10.33
C ALA A 542 14.71 -6.10 -10.58
N GLY A 543 15.62 -6.85 -9.93
CA GLY A 543 15.69 -8.30 -10.01
C GLY A 543 16.15 -8.81 -11.38
N ILE A 544 16.90 -8.00 -12.12
CA ILE A 544 17.38 -8.34 -13.45
C ILE A 544 18.64 -9.22 -13.33
N ASP A 545 18.62 -10.38 -13.97
CA ASP A 545 19.75 -11.31 -13.95
C ASP A 545 21.06 -10.62 -14.39
N GLY A 546 22.12 -10.74 -13.59
CA GLY A 546 23.42 -10.12 -13.85
C GLY A 546 23.50 -8.60 -13.60
N GLU A 547 22.47 -7.95 -13.06
CA GLU A 547 22.53 -6.51 -12.75
C GLU A 547 23.44 -6.18 -11.56
N ASP A 548 23.69 -7.15 -10.68
CA ASP A 548 24.59 -6.99 -9.53
C ASP A 548 25.93 -7.72 -9.74
N ALA A 549 26.23 -8.15 -10.98
CA ALA A 549 27.41 -8.97 -11.27
C ALA A 549 28.71 -8.16 -11.18
N ASP A 550 28.68 -6.89 -11.56
CA ASP A 550 29.83 -5.99 -11.58
C ASP A 550 29.45 -4.63 -10.98
N TRP A 551 30.40 -3.96 -10.33
CA TRP A 551 30.17 -2.69 -9.64
C TRP A 551 29.99 -1.48 -10.59
N ASP A 552 30.43 -1.61 -11.85
CA ASP A 552 30.40 -0.57 -12.88
C ASP A 552 29.23 -0.74 -13.87
N PHE A 553 28.27 -1.61 -13.55
CA PHE A 553 27.06 -1.86 -14.33
C PHE A 553 25.90 -2.28 -13.43
N GLY A 554 24.66 -1.95 -13.82
CA GLY A 554 23.45 -2.28 -13.07
C GLY A 554 23.26 -1.46 -11.79
N THR A 555 23.04 -2.12 -10.66
CA THR A 555 22.70 -1.46 -9.39
C THR A 555 23.83 -0.55 -8.90
N GLY A 556 23.51 0.73 -8.65
CA GLY A 556 24.49 1.77 -8.33
C GLY A 556 25.23 2.33 -9.55
N ALA A 557 24.84 1.95 -10.77
CA ALA A 557 25.51 2.29 -12.01
C ALA A 557 24.51 2.54 -13.16
N GLY A 558 23.49 3.36 -12.95
CA GLY A 558 22.43 3.59 -13.96
C GLY A 558 22.82 4.50 -15.15
N PHE A 559 24.01 5.12 -15.14
CA PHE A 559 24.56 6.00 -16.19
C PHE A 559 23.67 7.18 -16.64
N TYR A 560 22.61 7.50 -15.89
CA TYR A 560 21.67 8.60 -16.17
C TYR A 560 21.14 8.64 -17.61
N LEU A 561 20.86 7.46 -18.18
CA LEU A 561 20.28 7.27 -19.51
C LEU A 561 18.87 6.67 -19.43
N ASN A 562 18.19 6.59 -20.58
CA ASN A 562 17.04 5.70 -20.75
C ASN A 562 17.49 4.46 -21.52
N ALA A 563 17.45 3.30 -20.87
CA ALA A 563 17.86 2.04 -21.48
C ALA A 563 16.91 1.65 -22.62
N THR A 564 17.47 1.27 -23.76
CA THR A 564 16.72 0.75 -24.91
C THR A 564 16.89 -0.77 -25.07
N HIS A 565 17.88 -1.35 -24.40
CA HIS A 565 18.02 -2.80 -24.35
C HIS A 565 16.83 -3.44 -23.61
N PRO A 566 16.10 -4.40 -24.20
CA PRO A 566 14.84 -4.94 -23.64
C PRO A 566 14.95 -5.50 -22.22
N LYS A 567 16.14 -5.99 -21.85
CA LYS A 567 16.42 -6.51 -20.50
C LYS A 567 16.38 -5.42 -19.41
N PHE A 568 16.70 -4.18 -19.76
CA PHE A 568 16.87 -3.07 -18.80
C PHE A 568 15.84 -1.94 -18.99
N SER A 569 15.25 -1.81 -20.18
CA SER A 569 14.39 -0.69 -20.58
C SER A 569 13.13 -0.50 -19.72
N LYS A 570 12.69 -1.54 -19.00
CA LYS A 570 11.57 -1.43 -18.05
C LYS A 570 11.93 -0.58 -16.82
N HIS A 571 13.17 -0.64 -16.34
CA HIS A 571 13.55 -0.12 -15.02
C HIS A 571 14.66 0.95 -15.08
N TYR A 572 15.61 0.85 -16.02
CA TYR A 572 16.78 1.73 -16.09
C TYR A 572 16.49 2.98 -16.95
N ASN A 573 15.55 3.82 -16.48
CA ASN A 573 15.17 5.08 -17.12
C ASN A 573 15.54 6.29 -16.25
N MET A 574 16.80 6.33 -15.81
CA MET A 574 17.30 7.35 -14.89
C MET A 574 17.25 8.76 -15.46
N LEU A 575 17.40 8.92 -16.79
CA LEU A 575 17.22 10.22 -17.44
C LEU A 575 15.80 10.74 -17.20
N THR A 576 14.78 9.93 -17.48
CA THR A 576 13.37 10.30 -17.27
C THR A 576 13.06 10.55 -15.79
N HIS A 577 13.54 9.67 -14.91
CA HIS A 577 13.35 9.78 -13.46
C HIS A 577 13.86 11.13 -12.93
N VAL A 578 15.09 11.49 -13.28
CA VAL A 578 15.74 12.71 -12.78
C VAL A 578 15.19 13.98 -13.43
N THR A 579 14.92 13.97 -14.73
CA THR A 579 14.62 15.21 -15.48
C THR A 579 13.14 15.54 -15.59
N LEU A 580 12.25 14.57 -15.38
CA LEU A 580 10.80 14.74 -15.52
C LEU A 580 10.07 14.37 -14.23
N GLU A 581 10.27 13.15 -13.73
CA GLU A 581 9.47 12.62 -12.63
C GLU A 581 9.79 13.31 -11.30
N LEU A 582 11.06 13.38 -10.89
CA LEU A 582 11.43 14.04 -9.63
C LEU A 582 11.01 15.52 -9.58
N PRO A 583 11.18 16.33 -10.65
CA PRO A 583 10.62 17.68 -10.69
C PRO A 583 9.11 17.74 -10.50
N GLN A 584 8.35 16.78 -11.08
CA GLN A 584 6.91 16.70 -10.88
C GLN A 584 6.55 16.35 -9.44
N VAL A 585 7.26 15.39 -8.83
CA VAL A 585 7.08 15.00 -7.42
C VAL A 585 7.33 16.19 -6.48
N LEU A 586 8.44 16.91 -6.68
CA LEU A 586 8.76 18.09 -5.88
C LEU A 586 7.76 19.24 -6.08
N GLY A 587 7.26 19.42 -7.32
CA GLY A 587 6.24 20.42 -7.64
C GLY A 587 4.89 20.10 -7.01
N ALA A 588 4.48 18.83 -7.00
CA ALA A 588 3.24 18.37 -6.37
C ALA A 588 3.28 18.48 -4.84
N ALA A 589 4.47 18.40 -4.24
CA ALA A 589 4.68 18.59 -2.80
C ALA A 589 4.62 20.06 -2.33
N ASP A 590 4.36 21.02 -3.24
CA ASP A 590 4.29 22.47 -2.98
C ASP A 590 5.52 23.02 -2.24
N LEU A 591 6.70 22.49 -2.57
CA LEU A 591 7.96 22.91 -1.95
C LEU A 591 8.39 24.29 -2.49
N PRO A 592 8.99 25.16 -1.65
CA PRO A 592 9.42 26.51 -2.02
C PRO A 592 10.71 26.48 -2.85
N ILE A 593 10.67 25.80 -4.00
CA ILE A 593 11.81 25.55 -4.87
C ILE A 593 11.50 26.09 -6.27
N GLY A 594 12.48 26.76 -6.88
CA GLY A 594 12.51 27.09 -8.30
C GLY A 594 13.48 26.17 -9.03
N PHE A 595 13.02 25.46 -10.04
CA PHE A 595 13.88 24.62 -10.88
C PHE A 595 14.83 25.51 -11.68
N GLY A 596 16.12 25.49 -11.33
CA GLY A 596 17.12 26.41 -11.91
C GLY A 596 18.48 25.78 -12.23
N GLY A 597 18.86 24.65 -11.63
CA GLY A 597 20.21 24.12 -11.79
C GLY A 597 20.37 22.60 -11.62
N HIS A 598 21.22 22.05 -12.52
CA HIS A 598 21.98 20.78 -12.45
C HIS A 598 21.24 19.45 -12.72
N GLY A 599 21.84 18.34 -13.18
CA GLY A 599 23.17 17.97 -13.76
C GLY A 599 23.00 16.69 -14.61
N ALA A 600 23.98 15.99 -15.20
CA ALA A 600 25.41 16.19 -15.43
C ALA A 600 25.62 16.62 -16.90
N LEU A 601 26.85 16.79 -17.41
CA LEU A 601 27.14 17.43 -18.71
C LEU A 601 26.23 17.03 -19.89
N THR A 602 25.87 15.74 -20.00
CA THR A 602 24.96 15.23 -21.04
C THR A 602 23.54 15.76 -20.89
N LEU A 603 22.97 15.78 -19.68
CA LEU A 603 21.63 16.30 -19.42
C LEU A 603 21.54 17.78 -19.74
N TYR A 604 22.57 18.55 -19.37
CA TYR A 604 22.66 19.98 -19.70
C TYR A 604 22.71 20.20 -21.21
N LEU A 605 23.61 19.52 -21.92
CA LEU A 605 23.83 19.70 -23.36
C LEU A 605 22.71 19.09 -24.23
N ALA A 606 22.01 18.06 -23.74
CA ALA A 606 20.88 17.44 -24.45
C ALA A 606 19.53 18.12 -24.12
N SER A 607 19.47 18.96 -23.08
CA SER A 607 18.24 19.65 -22.70
C SER A 607 17.77 20.59 -23.81
N LYS A 608 16.46 20.60 -24.08
CA LYS A 608 15.85 21.61 -24.94
C LYS A 608 15.74 22.92 -24.15
N ILE A 609 16.25 24.00 -24.75
CA ILE A 609 16.30 25.40 -24.29
C ILE A 609 15.57 25.72 -22.96
N ASN A 610 16.35 26.19 -21.97
CA ASN A 610 15.97 26.80 -20.68
C ASN A 610 15.60 25.91 -19.48
N GLN A 611 15.83 24.58 -19.50
CA GLN A 611 15.61 23.75 -18.30
C GLN A 611 16.72 23.92 -17.24
N TYR A 612 17.97 24.11 -17.66
CA TYR A 612 19.13 24.24 -16.77
C TYR A 612 19.93 25.49 -17.11
N ARG A 613 20.35 26.26 -16.09
CA ARG A 613 21.09 27.52 -16.31
C ARG A 613 22.61 27.37 -16.28
N SER A 614 23.13 26.34 -15.61
CA SER A 614 24.56 26.06 -15.53
C SER A 614 24.81 24.61 -15.15
N VAL A 615 25.97 24.08 -15.49
CA VAL A 615 26.41 22.72 -15.14
C VAL A 615 27.85 22.74 -14.64
N SER A 616 28.14 21.91 -13.64
CA SER A 616 29.52 21.67 -13.24
C SER A 616 29.73 20.19 -12.92
N ALA A 617 30.97 19.72 -12.88
CA ALA A 617 31.26 18.32 -12.58
C ALA A 617 32.64 18.10 -11.95
N PHE A 618 32.71 17.15 -11.02
CA PHE A 618 33.95 16.63 -10.44
C PHE A 618 34.32 15.31 -11.10
N SER A 619 35.54 15.19 -11.61
CA SER A 619 36.05 14.01 -12.30
C SER A 619 35.05 13.33 -13.26
N PRO A 620 34.39 14.06 -14.18
CA PRO A 620 33.38 13.48 -15.07
C PRO A 620 33.98 12.50 -16.10
N ILE A 621 33.21 11.47 -16.44
CA ILE A 621 33.41 10.67 -17.65
C ILE A 621 32.99 11.55 -18.85
N CYS A 622 33.93 12.32 -19.39
CA CYS A 622 33.65 13.34 -20.40
C CYS A 622 33.36 12.77 -21.79
N ASN A 623 33.98 11.64 -22.13
CA ASN A 623 33.91 11.03 -23.45
C ASN A 623 33.67 9.51 -23.35
N PRO A 624 32.53 9.07 -22.79
CA PRO A 624 32.24 7.67 -22.49
C PRO A 624 32.29 6.73 -23.71
N VAL A 625 32.07 7.22 -24.94
CA VAL A 625 32.21 6.36 -26.13
C VAL A 625 33.66 5.90 -26.37
N ASN A 626 34.63 6.63 -25.82
CA ASN A 626 36.06 6.40 -25.97
C ASN A 626 36.74 5.89 -24.69
N CYS A 627 35.99 5.46 -23.66
CA CYS A 627 36.55 4.88 -22.45
C CYS A 627 35.93 3.51 -22.10
N PRO A 628 36.67 2.63 -21.38
CA PRO A 628 36.20 1.28 -21.08
C PRO A 628 34.86 1.22 -20.34
N TRP A 629 34.63 2.06 -19.32
CA TRP A 629 33.37 2.05 -18.57
C TRP A 629 32.18 2.46 -19.44
N GLY A 630 32.32 3.53 -20.21
CA GLY A 630 31.23 3.99 -21.08
C GLY A 630 30.91 2.97 -22.18
N GLN A 631 31.93 2.34 -22.78
CA GLN A 631 31.71 1.27 -23.76
C GLN A 631 30.99 0.06 -23.15
N LYS A 632 31.37 -0.37 -21.94
CA LYS A 632 30.69 -1.47 -21.25
C LYS A 632 29.23 -1.13 -20.98
N ALA A 633 28.97 0.03 -20.35
CA ALA A 633 27.63 0.45 -19.98
C ALA A 633 26.72 0.66 -21.20
N PHE A 634 27.21 1.35 -22.23
CA PHE A 634 26.40 1.62 -23.43
C PHE A 634 26.05 0.35 -24.19
N ASN A 635 26.99 -0.59 -24.33
CA ASN A 635 26.68 -1.87 -24.98
C ASN A 635 25.74 -2.75 -24.14
N GLY A 636 25.67 -2.55 -22.81
CA GLY A 636 24.74 -3.27 -21.94
C GLY A 636 23.33 -2.64 -21.91
N TYR A 637 23.23 -1.31 -21.81
CA TYR A 637 21.95 -0.62 -21.63
C TYR A 637 21.25 -0.21 -22.92
N LEU A 638 22.00 0.01 -24.00
CA LEU A 638 21.46 0.56 -25.24
C LEU A 638 21.47 -0.50 -26.33
N GLN A 639 20.34 -0.68 -27.01
CA GLN A 639 20.21 -1.66 -28.08
C GLN A 639 21.16 -1.34 -29.25
N GLY A 640 21.39 -0.06 -29.54
CA GLY A 640 22.36 0.40 -30.54
C GLY A 640 23.77 0.66 -29.98
N GLY A 641 24.03 0.31 -28.71
CA GLY A 641 25.33 0.40 -28.07
C GLY A 641 25.97 1.79 -28.14
N VAL A 642 27.28 1.83 -28.34
CA VAL A 642 28.08 3.07 -28.41
C VAL A 642 27.61 4.02 -29.52
N THR A 643 27.11 3.50 -30.65
CA THR A 643 26.62 4.32 -31.77
C THR A 643 25.38 5.12 -31.40
N GLU A 644 24.44 4.49 -30.69
CA GLU A 644 23.27 5.16 -30.13
C GLU A 644 23.68 6.19 -29.07
N ALA A 645 24.61 5.80 -28.19
CA ALA A 645 25.10 6.65 -27.12
C ALA A 645 25.76 7.93 -27.60
N ALA A 646 26.58 7.87 -28.66
CA ALA A 646 27.29 9.03 -29.20
C ALA A 646 26.34 10.18 -29.59
N ALA A 647 25.09 9.87 -29.94
CA ALA A 647 24.12 10.89 -30.33
C ALA A 647 23.49 11.62 -29.13
N GLN A 648 23.36 10.96 -27.97
CA GLN A 648 22.46 11.40 -26.89
C GLN A 648 23.12 11.45 -25.50
N TYR A 649 24.14 10.63 -25.26
CA TYR A 649 24.67 10.33 -23.92
C TYR A 649 26.19 10.53 -23.81
N ASP A 650 26.84 11.20 -24.77
CA ASP A 650 28.25 11.57 -24.70
C ASP A 650 28.44 13.09 -24.73
N ALA A 651 28.96 13.66 -23.63
CA ALA A 651 29.11 15.10 -23.48
C ALA A 651 30.09 15.70 -24.51
N THR A 652 31.15 14.98 -24.87
CA THR A 652 32.13 15.41 -25.87
C THR A 652 31.52 15.42 -27.28
N GLU A 653 30.65 14.47 -27.61
CA GLU A 653 29.93 14.49 -28.90
C GLU A 653 28.79 15.52 -28.93
N LEU A 654 28.16 15.81 -27.79
CA LEU A 654 27.11 16.82 -27.68
C LEU A 654 27.67 18.25 -27.77
N ILE A 655 28.77 18.56 -27.08
CA ILE A 655 29.33 19.93 -27.10
C ILE A 655 29.80 20.35 -28.49
N LYS A 656 30.28 19.40 -29.34
CA LYS A 656 30.63 19.66 -30.75
C LYS A 656 29.49 20.25 -31.56
N LYS A 657 28.25 19.97 -31.17
CA LYS A 657 27.02 20.40 -31.86
C LYS A 657 26.44 21.67 -31.24
N SER A 658 26.92 22.09 -30.07
CA SER A 658 26.41 23.25 -29.35
C SER A 658 26.94 24.54 -29.95
N THR A 659 26.03 25.41 -30.38
CA THR A 659 26.34 26.77 -30.87
C THR A 659 25.85 27.86 -29.92
N ASP A 660 24.97 27.52 -28.98
CA ASP A 660 24.45 28.44 -27.98
C ASP A 660 25.46 28.66 -26.84
N PRO A 661 25.40 29.81 -26.15
CA PRO A 661 26.25 30.06 -25.01
C PRO A 661 26.07 29.01 -23.91
N VAL A 662 27.18 28.53 -23.34
CA VAL A 662 27.16 27.53 -22.27
C VAL A 662 27.84 28.02 -20.99
N HIS A 663 27.46 27.44 -19.85
CA HIS A 663 28.04 27.73 -18.55
C HIS A 663 28.48 26.42 -17.90
N ILE A 664 29.75 26.05 -18.10
CA ILE A 664 30.34 24.76 -17.72
C ILE A 664 31.60 24.95 -16.88
N LEU A 665 31.65 24.29 -15.72
CA LEU A 665 32.84 24.16 -14.88
C LEU A 665 33.18 22.68 -14.62
N ILE A 666 34.39 22.25 -14.92
CA ILE A 666 34.88 20.90 -14.65
C ILE A 666 36.14 20.99 -13.80
N ASP A 667 36.17 20.22 -12.71
CA ASP A 667 37.38 19.98 -11.93
C ASP A 667 37.74 18.49 -12.00
N TYR A 668 39.02 18.18 -12.18
CA TYR A 668 39.53 16.81 -12.08
C TYR A 668 40.88 16.76 -11.37
N GLY A 669 41.10 15.71 -10.57
CA GLY A 669 42.36 15.51 -9.86
C GLY A 669 43.45 14.90 -10.75
N THR A 670 44.69 15.38 -10.69
CA THR A 670 45.80 14.75 -11.43
C THR A 670 46.33 13.48 -10.75
N GLY A 671 46.04 13.30 -9.45
CA GLY A 671 46.28 12.09 -8.69
C GLY A 671 45.17 11.04 -8.81
N ASP A 672 44.13 11.30 -9.61
CA ASP A 672 43.00 10.41 -9.82
C ASP A 672 43.43 9.18 -10.66
N ASN A 673 43.23 7.99 -10.10
CA ASN A 673 43.57 6.73 -10.78
C ASN A 673 42.74 6.52 -12.05
N PHE A 674 41.48 6.95 -12.08
CA PHE A 674 40.60 6.80 -13.25
C PHE A 674 40.93 7.80 -14.34
N TYR A 675 41.46 8.97 -13.98
CA TYR A 675 42.09 9.87 -14.93
C TYR A 675 43.31 9.21 -15.60
N GLN A 676 44.22 8.62 -14.80
CA GLN A 676 45.40 7.92 -15.31
C GLN A 676 45.04 6.72 -16.18
N GLN A 677 43.97 6.00 -15.82
CA GLN A 677 43.41 4.86 -16.56
C GLN A 677 42.60 5.27 -17.80
N LYS A 678 42.53 6.56 -18.14
CA LYS A 678 41.80 7.08 -19.31
C LYS A 678 40.29 6.79 -19.29
N GLN A 679 39.69 6.77 -18.10
CA GLN A 679 38.23 6.71 -17.96
C GLN A 679 37.57 8.09 -18.14
N LEU A 680 38.22 9.16 -17.68
CA LEU A 680 37.59 10.48 -17.58
C LEU A 680 37.69 11.31 -18.86
N LEU A 681 38.87 11.36 -19.48
CA LEU A 681 39.15 12.06 -20.75
C LEU A 681 38.73 13.56 -20.79
N PRO A 682 39.02 14.39 -19.75
CA PRO A 682 38.63 15.80 -19.73
C PRO A 682 39.25 16.61 -20.87
N GLU A 683 40.44 16.22 -21.36
CA GLU A 683 41.11 16.89 -22.47
C GLU A 683 40.34 16.75 -23.79
N ASN A 684 39.66 15.63 -24.00
CA ASN A 684 38.84 15.42 -25.20
C ASN A 684 37.68 16.41 -25.23
N PHE A 685 37.03 16.61 -24.08
CA PHE A 685 35.93 17.57 -23.95
C PHE A 685 36.40 19.01 -24.12
N LEU A 686 37.49 19.41 -23.47
CA LEU A 686 38.04 20.76 -23.61
C LEU A 686 38.40 21.06 -25.08
N LYS A 687 39.02 20.09 -25.77
CA LYS A 687 39.31 20.23 -27.20
C LYS A 687 38.03 20.38 -28.01
N ALA A 688 37.03 19.53 -27.79
CA ALA A 688 35.76 19.59 -28.51
C ALA A 688 35.01 20.91 -28.28
N ALA A 689 35.02 21.43 -27.06
CA ALA A 689 34.43 22.72 -26.71
C ALA A 689 35.11 23.88 -27.47
N ARG A 690 36.44 23.90 -27.48
CA ARG A 690 37.23 24.92 -28.21
C ARG A 690 37.02 24.84 -29.72
N ASP A 691 36.99 23.63 -30.27
CA ASP A 691 36.73 23.41 -31.71
C ASP A 691 35.30 23.88 -32.09
N ALA A 692 34.34 23.83 -31.17
CA ALA A 692 32.98 24.35 -31.33
C ALA A 692 32.85 25.87 -31.09
N GLY A 693 33.94 26.56 -30.73
CA GLY A 693 33.97 28.01 -30.53
C GLY A 693 33.68 28.50 -29.12
N HIS A 694 33.64 27.59 -28.13
CA HIS A 694 33.48 27.96 -26.72
C HIS A 694 34.82 28.35 -26.10
N ASP A 695 34.86 29.52 -25.46
CA ASP A 695 36.05 30.02 -24.77
C ASP A 695 36.01 29.71 -23.25
N GLU A 696 37.05 30.13 -22.54
CA GLU A 696 37.20 29.87 -21.10
C GLU A 696 36.19 30.64 -20.23
N SER A 697 35.48 31.63 -20.77
CA SER A 697 34.38 32.28 -20.04
C SER A 697 33.13 31.41 -19.98
N GLN A 698 33.00 30.46 -20.92
CA GLN A 698 31.87 29.55 -21.06
C GLN A 698 32.18 28.14 -20.57
N VAL A 699 33.39 27.66 -20.84
CA VAL A 699 33.83 26.30 -20.50
C VAL A 699 35.17 26.35 -19.78
N GLN A 700 35.12 26.13 -18.46
CA GLN A 700 36.30 26.04 -17.61
C GLN A 700 36.58 24.58 -17.28
N VAL A 701 37.79 24.12 -17.58
CA VAL A 701 38.26 22.77 -17.21
C VAL A 701 39.55 22.94 -16.42
N ARG A 702 39.49 22.66 -15.12
CA ARG A 702 40.55 22.91 -14.14
C ARG A 702 41.16 21.58 -13.67
N SER A 703 42.48 21.47 -13.75
CA SER A 703 43.23 20.36 -13.16
C SER A 703 43.62 20.70 -11.72
N GLN A 704 43.34 19.81 -10.77
CA GLN A 704 43.69 19.97 -9.37
C GLN A 704 44.85 19.05 -8.99
N GLU A 705 46.01 19.65 -8.74
CA GLU A 705 47.26 18.92 -8.56
C GLU A 705 47.23 18.01 -7.33
N GLY A 706 47.53 16.71 -7.52
CA GLY A 706 47.66 15.74 -6.43
C GLY A 706 46.33 15.25 -5.83
N TYR A 707 45.19 15.82 -6.23
CA TYR A 707 43.87 15.37 -5.78
C TYR A 707 43.46 14.06 -6.46
N ASP A 708 42.72 13.24 -5.72
CA ASP A 708 42.21 11.94 -6.15
C ASP A 708 40.74 12.01 -6.62
N HIS A 709 40.08 10.86 -6.76
CA HIS A 709 38.66 10.75 -7.17
C HIS A 709 37.67 10.87 -6.00
N SER A 710 38.15 11.03 -4.77
CA SER A 710 37.33 10.79 -3.58
C SER A 710 36.47 11.99 -3.20
N TYR A 711 35.60 11.79 -2.21
CA TYR A 711 34.86 12.90 -1.60
C TYR A 711 35.75 13.90 -0.86
N TYR A 712 37.03 13.60 -0.58
CA TYR A 712 37.98 14.61 -0.07
C TYR A 712 38.28 15.65 -1.15
N PHE A 713 38.48 15.22 -2.39
CA PHE A 713 38.60 16.12 -3.54
C PHE A 713 37.31 16.93 -3.73
N ILE A 714 36.16 16.27 -3.81
CA ILE A 714 34.86 16.94 -4.01
C ILE A 714 34.59 17.98 -2.92
N SER A 715 34.71 17.61 -1.64
CA SER A 715 34.42 18.52 -0.53
C SER A 715 35.39 19.71 -0.44
N THR A 716 36.62 19.57 -0.95
CA THR A 716 37.59 20.68 -1.00
C THR A 716 37.12 21.78 -1.95
N PHE A 717 36.56 21.41 -3.11
CA PHE A 717 36.17 22.34 -4.17
C PHE A 717 34.65 22.54 -4.28
N ALA A 718 33.86 21.93 -3.39
CA ALA A 718 32.41 22.05 -3.36
C ALA A 718 31.94 23.51 -3.29
N ALA A 719 32.62 24.35 -2.51
CA ALA A 719 32.29 25.77 -2.39
C ALA A 719 32.42 26.52 -3.72
N ASP A 720 33.46 26.22 -4.52
CA ASP A 720 33.68 26.83 -5.83
C ASP A 720 32.52 26.50 -6.78
N HIS A 721 32.09 25.24 -6.81
CA HIS A 721 30.99 24.81 -7.67
C HIS A 721 29.65 25.43 -7.27
N ILE A 722 29.37 25.53 -5.96
CA ILE A 722 28.17 26.22 -5.47
C ILE A 722 28.22 27.71 -5.83
N ASN A 723 29.37 28.36 -5.68
CA ASN A 723 29.55 29.77 -6.05
C ASN A 723 29.35 29.98 -7.55
N PHE A 724 29.93 29.11 -8.38
CA PHE A 724 29.75 29.11 -9.83
C PHE A 724 28.26 29.03 -10.20
N HIS A 725 27.52 28.08 -9.62
CA HIS A 725 26.09 27.97 -9.90
C HIS A 725 25.28 29.18 -9.44
N ALA A 726 25.63 29.76 -8.30
CA ALA A 726 24.96 30.94 -7.76
C ALA A 726 25.04 32.17 -8.69
N GLU A 727 26.02 32.24 -9.60
CA GLU A 727 26.11 33.33 -10.59
C GLU A 727 25.01 33.26 -11.65
N PHE A 728 24.41 32.09 -11.86
CA PHE A 728 23.43 31.85 -12.92
C PHE A 728 22.00 31.61 -12.39
N LEU A 729 21.84 31.36 -11.08
CA LEU A 729 20.57 30.95 -10.47
C LEU A 729 19.65 32.11 -10.07
#